data_AF-A0A2A4P5I7-F1
#
_entry.id   AF-A0A2A4P5I7-F1
#
_cell.length_a   1.000
_cell.length_b   1.000
_cell.length_c   1.000
_cell.angle_alpha   90.00
_cell.angle_beta   90.00
_cell.angle_gamma   90.00
#
_symmetry.space_group_name_H-M   'P 1'
#
loop_
_entity.id
_entity.type
_entity.pdbx_description
1 polymer ?
#
loop_
_entity_poly.entity_id
_entity_poly.type
_entity_poly.pdbx_seq_one_letter_code
_entity_poly.pdbx_strand_id
1 'polypeptide(L)'
;MLYCGDMTLSSDIQTALRRAGEWLYSIRKEKGQWQDMVYKGQGILNTAEAWRSLVLIDSEILQVRWKNQWIEQDCRQLIREVGKYGFLRSPYYPSNYPHQSIDSASFVLLMLQAFYASENATMPESTLQLVRRAVDWLVENQGKEGGWSWGELRTSRPLYPYFTYMAIESLRVVKAPEAQKAIEMGINWLIRTQLSDGSFPAHSQSDASDVASTAYASIALSESKSPKARGTLSRATHYLLSASLSDITQLGHLKIIEPDKPPQLAIDYENYSVSANVLLALIRAREYFKDDELSQLDERIRFLVQHLLEQQAPNGGWPKSYATIYVTHTVSEALVAYLKFAQTQPKSTTRQASEHFNPYVFGFPIQHPQLFFGREAIIERIRADVATDAVTKRDIALIGKRRIGKTSLLYQLPYYLLQDGHLTFYLDLELMQNNVQFLQTFIAELGQAIFEMLGKKNLGVMFSRAGQRLDHKLFRQLDIELQTPFFSVSTASRTPDMFRGFLSDVENLLSHFRKRRKSASVKIICILDEIAALKNLADNSLYSLLRGVSQHNPDLVFIVAGTLQFSDSALPFYSIFTPIHLGQLEREAAIELITHPVKGKITYTNEAIEHLLLTSRRQPHILQGLCYHCIRLLPSSETKVDVQVV
;
A
#
# COMPACT_ATOMS: atom_id res chain seq x y z
N MET A 1 8.73 -7.21 -38.38
CA MET A 1 8.97 -8.28 -37.39
C MET A 1 8.26 -7.89 -36.11
N LEU A 2 7.61 -8.84 -35.44
CA LEU A 2 6.70 -8.62 -34.32
C LEU A 2 7.47 -8.22 -33.02
N TYR A 3 6.85 -7.33 -32.23
CA TYR A 3 7.21 -6.85 -30.89
C TYR A 3 7.84 -7.93 -29.99
N CYS A 4 9.13 -7.80 -29.62
CA CYS A 4 9.79 -8.75 -28.74
C CYS A 4 9.48 -8.53 -27.25
N GLY A 5 9.26 -7.27 -26.81
CA GLY A 5 9.07 -6.93 -25.38
C GLY A 5 7.71 -7.34 -24.79
N ASP A 6 6.61 -7.13 -25.52
CA ASP A 6 5.28 -7.59 -25.09
C ASP A 6 5.13 -9.11 -25.22
N MET A 7 5.87 -9.76 -26.14
CA MET A 7 5.89 -11.22 -26.24
C MET A 7 6.63 -11.86 -25.06
N THR A 8 7.77 -11.30 -24.62
CA THR A 8 8.48 -11.80 -23.42
C THR A 8 7.66 -11.57 -22.16
N LEU A 9 7.07 -10.38 -21.99
CA LEU A 9 6.23 -10.07 -20.83
C LEU A 9 4.97 -10.95 -20.80
N SER A 10 4.31 -11.17 -21.95
CA SER A 10 3.19 -12.12 -22.04
C SER A 10 3.62 -13.54 -21.67
N SER A 11 4.80 -14.00 -22.10
CA SER A 11 5.34 -15.33 -21.76
C SER A 11 5.64 -15.45 -20.26
N ASP A 12 6.24 -14.43 -19.66
CA ASP A 12 6.56 -14.39 -18.24
C ASP A 12 5.29 -14.41 -17.39
N ILE A 13 4.26 -13.65 -17.79
CA ILE A 13 2.95 -13.67 -17.14
C ILE A 13 2.30 -15.05 -17.25
N GLN A 14 2.29 -15.65 -18.45
CA GLN A 14 1.73 -17.00 -18.63
C GLN A 14 2.46 -18.03 -17.76
N THR A 15 3.78 -17.92 -17.65
CA THR A 15 4.60 -18.78 -16.78
C THR A 15 4.24 -18.56 -15.31
N ALA A 16 4.12 -17.31 -14.87
CA ALA A 16 3.75 -16.98 -13.50
C ALA A 16 2.34 -17.50 -13.15
N LEU A 17 1.36 -17.28 -14.04
CA LEU A 17 -0.01 -17.78 -13.87
C LEU A 17 -0.08 -19.31 -13.82
N ARG A 18 0.72 -20.00 -14.63
CA ARG A 18 0.84 -21.46 -14.57
C ARG A 18 1.33 -21.93 -13.20
N ARG A 19 2.43 -21.36 -12.72
CA ARG A 19 3.01 -21.69 -11.41
C ARG A 19 2.03 -21.40 -10.27
N ALA A 20 1.25 -20.32 -10.38
CA ALA A 20 0.18 -20.01 -9.43
C ALA A 20 -0.91 -21.08 -9.41
N GLY A 21 -1.35 -21.54 -10.59
CA GLY A 21 -2.32 -22.64 -10.71
C GLY A 21 -1.80 -23.97 -10.18
N GLU A 22 -0.53 -24.30 -10.43
CA GLU A 22 0.13 -25.50 -9.90
C GLU A 22 0.25 -25.47 -8.36
N TRP A 23 0.58 -24.31 -7.80
CA TRP A 23 0.64 -24.08 -6.36
C TRP A 23 -0.73 -24.22 -5.69
N LEU A 24 -1.76 -23.60 -6.28
CA LEU A 24 -3.14 -23.77 -5.84
C LEU A 24 -3.50 -25.27 -5.84
N TYR A 25 -3.23 -25.97 -6.94
CA TYR A 25 -3.48 -27.40 -7.05
C TYR A 25 -2.79 -28.23 -5.97
N SER A 26 -1.51 -27.94 -5.66
CA SER A 26 -0.77 -28.69 -4.65
C SER A 26 -1.40 -28.54 -3.27
N ILE A 27 -1.88 -27.35 -2.90
CA ILE A 27 -2.60 -27.11 -1.64
C ILE A 27 -3.84 -28.00 -1.54
N ARG A 28 -4.66 -27.99 -2.60
CA ARG A 28 -5.92 -28.76 -2.62
C ARG A 28 -5.70 -30.26 -2.59
N LYS A 29 -4.64 -30.73 -3.27
CA LYS A 29 -4.23 -32.14 -3.32
C LYS A 29 -3.76 -32.64 -1.95
N GLU A 30 -2.93 -31.87 -1.26
CA GLU A 30 -2.37 -32.25 0.04
C GLU A 30 -3.39 -32.20 1.18
N LYS A 31 -4.22 -31.15 1.23
CA LYS A 31 -5.12 -30.89 2.36
C LYS A 31 -6.53 -31.43 2.19
N GLY A 32 -6.91 -31.86 0.99
CA GLY A 32 -8.29 -32.27 0.68
C GLY A 32 -9.31 -31.10 0.70
N GLN A 33 -8.85 -29.87 0.93
CA GLN A 33 -9.62 -28.63 0.95
C GLN A 33 -8.69 -27.44 0.68
N TRP A 34 -9.24 -26.35 0.15
CA TRP A 34 -8.53 -25.09 -0.05
C TRP A 34 -8.37 -24.38 1.30
N GLN A 35 -7.21 -24.53 1.96
CA GLN A 35 -7.01 -23.96 3.29
C GLN A 35 -5.59 -23.45 3.54
N ASP A 36 -5.47 -22.22 4.04
CA ASP A 36 -4.22 -21.64 4.53
C ASP A 36 -3.97 -21.94 6.03
N MET A 37 -2.75 -21.70 6.54
CA MET A 37 -2.23 -22.23 7.81
C MET A 37 -2.89 -21.73 9.11
N VAL A 38 -3.87 -20.82 9.07
CA VAL A 38 -4.10 -19.91 10.21
C VAL A 38 -5.47 -20.06 10.86
N TYR A 39 -6.52 -20.42 10.10
CA TYR A 39 -7.88 -20.49 10.65
C TYR A 39 -8.62 -21.77 10.24
N LYS A 40 -9.00 -22.58 11.24
CA LYS A 40 -9.94 -23.69 11.09
C LYS A 40 -11.36 -23.11 10.89
N GLY A 41 -11.75 -22.89 9.63
CA GLY A 41 -13.09 -22.36 9.29
C GLY A 41 -13.22 -21.67 7.93
N GLN A 42 -12.12 -21.33 7.26
CA GLN A 42 -12.14 -20.55 6.00
C GLN A 42 -12.23 -21.39 4.72
N GLY A 43 -12.47 -22.70 4.82
CA GLY A 43 -12.35 -23.62 3.69
C GLY A 43 -13.14 -23.17 2.47
N ILE A 44 -14.29 -22.55 2.69
CA ILE A 44 -15.21 -22.12 1.63
C ILE A 44 -14.76 -20.83 0.92
N LEU A 45 -14.28 -19.82 1.65
CA LEU A 45 -13.81 -18.56 1.06
C LEU A 45 -12.56 -18.82 0.22
N ASN A 46 -11.62 -19.58 0.79
CA ASN A 46 -10.43 -20.03 0.09
C ASN A 46 -10.78 -20.89 -1.14
N THR A 47 -11.84 -21.71 -1.04
CA THR A 47 -12.37 -22.46 -2.20
C THR A 47 -12.89 -21.50 -3.28
N ALA A 48 -13.65 -20.48 -2.90
CA ALA A 48 -14.18 -19.49 -3.83
C ALA A 48 -13.09 -18.69 -4.55
N GLU A 49 -12.10 -18.21 -3.80
CA GLU A 49 -10.98 -17.40 -4.30
C GLU A 49 -10.03 -18.23 -5.18
N ALA A 50 -9.69 -19.44 -4.71
CA ALA A 50 -8.90 -20.38 -5.51
C ALA A 50 -9.63 -20.70 -6.83
N TRP A 51 -10.94 -20.97 -6.79
CA TRP A 51 -11.70 -21.26 -8.00
C TRP A 51 -11.79 -20.08 -8.94
N ARG A 52 -12.07 -18.87 -8.44
CA ARG A 52 -12.10 -17.68 -9.30
C ARG A 52 -10.76 -17.48 -10.01
N SER A 53 -9.65 -17.71 -9.33
CA SER A 53 -8.31 -17.71 -9.94
C SER A 53 -8.18 -18.74 -11.05
N LEU A 54 -8.51 -20.00 -10.76
CA LEU A 54 -8.39 -21.10 -11.72
C LEU A 54 -9.32 -20.96 -12.91
N VAL A 55 -10.49 -20.35 -12.75
CA VAL A 55 -11.42 -20.04 -13.85
C VAL A 55 -10.88 -18.91 -14.72
N LEU A 56 -10.31 -17.87 -14.12
CA LEU A 56 -9.74 -16.74 -14.85
C LEU A 56 -8.48 -17.11 -15.65
N ILE A 57 -7.63 -18.00 -15.11
CA ILE A 57 -6.45 -18.47 -15.83
C ILE A 57 -6.90 -19.44 -16.93
N ASP A 58 -6.55 -19.10 -18.17
CA ASP A 58 -6.89 -19.90 -19.34
C ASP A 58 -6.40 -21.35 -19.16
N SER A 59 -7.25 -22.30 -19.55
CA SER A 59 -6.89 -23.72 -19.63
C SER A 59 -5.63 -23.99 -20.47
N GLU A 60 -5.39 -23.20 -21.52
CA GLU A 60 -4.18 -23.29 -22.35
C GLU A 60 -2.92 -22.83 -21.60
N ILE A 61 -3.05 -21.83 -20.71
CA ILE A 61 -1.95 -21.33 -19.87
C ILE A 61 -1.58 -22.35 -18.79
N LEU A 62 -2.61 -22.93 -18.15
CA LEU A 62 -2.42 -23.95 -17.12
C LEU A 62 -1.83 -25.24 -17.68
N GLN A 63 -2.11 -25.61 -18.94
CA GLN A 63 -1.69 -26.87 -19.57
C GLN A 63 -2.10 -28.13 -18.77
N VAL A 64 -3.14 -28.07 -17.94
CA VAL A 64 -3.57 -29.23 -17.14
C VAL A 64 -5.07 -29.50 -17.18
N ARG A 65 -5.40 -30.77 -17.38
CA ARG A 65 -6.78 -31.30 -17.46
C ARG A 65 -7.41 -31.60 -16.09
N TRP A 66 -6.71 -31.40 -14.98
CA TRP A 66 -7.23 -31.71 -13.63
C TRP A 66 -8.23 -30.68 -13.12
N LYS A 67 -8.32 -29.49 -13.74
CA LYS A 67 -9.22 -28.39 -13.34
C LYS A 67 -10.62 -28.91 -13.04
N ASN A 68 -11.16 -29.80 -13.87
CA ASN A 68 -12.55 -30.22 -13.77
C ASN A 68 -12.79 -31.41 -12.81
N GLN A 69 -11.75 -32.03 -12.25
CA GLN A 69 -11.90 -33.24 -11.42
C GLN A 69 -12.50 -32.97 -10.03
N TRP A 70 -12.28 -31.79 -9.46
CA TRP A 70 -12.75 -31.46 -8.12
C TRP A 70 -13.75 -30.30 -8.07
N ILE A 71 -13.95 -29.54 -9.16
CA ILE A 71 -14.88 -28.40 -9.17
C ILE A 71 -16.28 -28.85 -8.82
N GLU A 72 -16.77 -29.89 -9.50
CA GLU A 72 -18.12 -30.34 -9.28
C GLU A 72 -18.32 -30.79 -7.82
N GLN A 73 -17.31 -31.42 -7.23
CA GLN A 73 -17.32 -31.81 -5.83
C GLN A 73 -17.31 -30.60 -4.89
N ASP A 74 -16.43 -29.62 -5.13
CA ASP A 74 -16.27 -28.40 -4.34
C ASP A 74 -17.52 -27.52 -4.45
N CYS A 75 -18.08 -27.33 -5.66
CA CYS A 75 -19.34 -26.62 -5.89
C CYS A 75 -20.53 -27.34 -5.25
N ARG A 76 -20.62 -28.67 -5.36
CA ARG A 76 -21.68 -29.43 -4.66
C ARG A 76 -21.53 -29.37 -3.14
N GLN A 77 -20.30 -29.37 -2.62
CA GLN A 77 -20.06 -29.18 -1.20
C GLN A 77 -20.49 -27.77 -0.76
N LEU A 78 -20.08 -26.75 -1.51
CA LEU A 78 -20.47 -25.37 -1.28
C LEU A 78 -21.99 -25.21 -1.29
N ILE A 79 -22.68 -25.66 -2.34
CA ILE A 79 -24.15 -25.57 -2.45
C ILE A 79 -24.82 -26.24 -1.25
N ARG A 80 -24.31 -27.40 -0.79
CA ARG A 80 -24.82 -28.08 0.40
C ARG A 80 -24.57 -27.30 1.68
N GLU A 81 -23.38 -26.74 1.86
CA GLU A 81 -23.02 -25.95 3.05
C GLU A 81 -23.80 -24.64 3.10
N VAL A 82 -23.92 -23.93 1.98
CA VAL A 82 -24.76 -22.73 1.88
C VAL A 82 -26.23 -23.07 2.13
N GLY A 83 -26.74 -24.16 1.56
CA GLY A 83 -28.11 -24.64 1.80
C GLY A 83 -28.41 -24.93 3.27
N LYS A 84 -27.46 -25.55 4.00
CA LYS A 84 -27.58 -25.88 5.43
C LYS A 84 -27.65 -24.66 6.33
N TYR A 85 -26.91 -23.60 6.01
CA TYR A 85 -26.77 -22.41 6.87
C TYR A 85 -27.54 -21.18 6.36
N GLY A 86 -28.22 -21.30 5.22
CA GLY A 86 -28.91 -20.21 4.53
C GLY A 86 -27.98 -19.28 3.76
N PHE A 87 -26.82 -18.96 4.35
CA PHE A 87 -25.61 -18.39 3.74
C PHE A 87 -24.37 -18.92 4.48
N LEU A 88 -23.17 -18.66 3.95
CA LEU A 88 -21.93 -19.06 4.62
C LEU A 88 -21.71 -18.27 5.92
N ARG A 89 -21.19 -18.95 6.93
CA ARG A 89 -20.68 -18.29 8.14
C ARG A 89 -19.44 -17.48 7.80
N SER A 90 -19.33 -16.29 8.39
CA SER A 90 -18.13 -15.46 8.26
C SER A 90 -16.87 -16.24 8.69
N PRO A 91 -15.79 -16.23 7.88
CA PRO A 91 -14.57 -17.02 8.11
C PRO A 91 -13.70 -16.49 9.26
N TYR A 92 -14.03 -15.30 9.79
CA TYR A 92 -13.19 -14.56 10.72
C TYR A 92 -13.52 -14.81 12.21
N TYR A 93 -14.53 -15.62 12.53
CA TYR A 93 -14.98 -15.85 13.91
C TYR A 93 -15.06 -17.33 14.32
N PRO A 94 -14.71 -17.66 15.59
CA PRO A 94 -15.05 -18.94 16.21
C PRO A 94 -16.57 -19.14 16.25
N SER A 95 -16.99 -20.40 16.45
CA SER A 95 -18.32 -21.01 16.34
C SER A 95 -19.57 -20.26 16.87
N ASN A 96 -19.44 -19.09 17.51
CA ASN A 96 -20.50 -18.39 18.25
C ASN A 96 -21.03 -17.11 17.58
N TYR A 97 -20.55 -16.68 16.41
CA TYR A 97 -21.11 -15.55 15.64
C TYR A 97 -21.89 -16.03 14.40
N PRO A 98 -23.23 -16.04 14.42
CA PRO A 98 -24.04 -16.61 13.35
C PRO A 98 -24.53 -15.53 12.38
N HIS A 99 -23.62 -14.76 11.76
CA HIS A 99 -24.04 -13.71 10.82
C HIS A 99 -23.43 -13.84 9.43
N GLN A 100 -24.29 -13.57 8.45
CA GLN A 100 -24.02 -13.54 7.01
C GLN A 100 -23.20 -12.28 6.68
N SER A 101 -22.23 -12.38 5.76
CA SER A 101 -21.34 -11.27 5.38
C SER A 101 -21.41 -10.96 3.88
N ILE A 102 -21.10 -9.70 3.52
CA ILE A 102 -21.05 -9.25 2.12
C ILE A 102 -20.03 -10.06 1.32
N ASP A 103 -18.85 -10.32 1.89
CA ASP A 103 -17.82 -11.16 1.26
C ASP A 103 -18.38 -12.53 0.89
N SER A 104 -19.02 -13.20 1.85
CA SER A 104 -19.54 -14.55 1.68
C SER A 104 -20.56 -14.65 0.54
N ALA A 105 -21.52 -13.72 0.49
CA ALA A 105 -22.50 -13.67 -0.58
C ALA A 105 -21.85 -13.33 -1.93
N SER A 106 -20.94 -12.36 -1.94
CA SER A 106 -20.29 -11.86 -3.15
C SER A 106 -19.39 -12.92 -3.80
N PHE A 107 -18.55 -13.59 -3.02
CA PHE A 107 -17.63 -14.61 -3.52
C PHE A 107 -18.36 -15.83 -4.06
N VAL A 108 -19.44 -16.26 -3.42
CA VAL A 108 -20.27 -17.38 -3.91
C VAL A 108 -20.92 -17.03 -5.25
N LEU A 109 -21.49 -15.83 -5.37
CA LEU A 109 -22.07 -15.36 -6.63
C LEU A 109 -21.03 -15.33 -7.76
N LEU A 110 -19.88 -14.70 -7.51
CA LEU A 110 -18.79 -14.59 -8.48
C LEU A 110 -18.27 -15.97 -8.91
N MET A 111 -18.07 -16.88 -7.96
CA MET A 111 -17.59 -18.24 -8.24
C MET A 111 -18.61 -19.05 -9.06
N LEU A 112 -19.89 -19.09 -8.64
CA LEU A 112 -20.92 -19.86 -9.34
C LEU A 112 -21.10 -19.32 -10.76
N GLN A 113 -21.17 -18.00 -10.94
CA GLN A 113 -21.26 -17.39 -12.26
C GLN A 113 -20.04 -17.72 -13.12
N ALA A 114 -18.83 -17.58 -12.58
CA ALA A 114 -17.61 -17.90 -13.30
C ALA A 114 -17.54 -19.38 -13.72
N PHE A 115 -17.91 -20.31 -12.82
CA PHE A 115 -17.90 -21.74 -13.10
C PHE A 115 -18.84 -22.13 -14.25
N TYR A 116 -20.14 -21.82 -14.12
CA TYR A 116 -21.13 -22.21 -15.12
C TYR A 116 -20.90 -21.51 -16.47
N ALA A 117 -20.36 -20.28 -16.46
CA ALA A 117 -19.91 -19.62 -17.67
C ALA A 117 -18.74 -20.34 -18.35
N SER A 118 -17.75 -20.80 -17.57
CA SER A 118 -16.56 -21.47 -18.11
C SER A 118 -16.84 -22.85 -18.70
N GLU A 119 -17.79 -23.59 -18.14
CA GLU A 119 -18.21 -24.91 -18.63
C GLU A 119 -19.28 -24.81 -19.73
N ASN A 120 -19.72 -23.60 -20.08
CA ASN A 120 -20.89 -23.37 -20.93
C ASN A 120 -22.12 -24.20 -20.46
N ALA A 121 -22.25 -24.35 -19.14
CA ALA A 121 -23.20 -25.24 -18.50
C ALA A 121 -24.40 -24.45 -17.96
N THR A 122 -25.59 -25.05 -18.04
CA THR A 122 -26.80 -24.45 -17.46
C THR A 122 -26.81 -24.64 -15.95
N MET A 123 -27.05 -23.56 -15.20
CA MET A 123 -27.22 -23.64 -13.74
C MET A 123 -28.47 -24.46 -13.39
N PRO A 124 -28.37 -25.50 -12.54
CA PRO A 124 -29.52 -26.22 -12.00
C PRO A 124 -30.44 -25.28 -11.20
N GLU A 125 -31.73 -25.60 -11.14
CA GLU A 125 -32.73 -24.79 -10.42
C GLU A 125 -32.35 -24.53 -8.95
N SER A 126 -31.78 -25.52 -8.26
CA SER A 126 -31.28 -25.36 -6.89
C SER A 126 -30.16 -24.32 -6.76
N THR A 127 -29.32 -24.19 -7.78
CA THR A 127 -28.25 -23.18 -7.83
C THR A 127 -28.81 -21.81 -8.18
N LEU A 128 -29.77 -21.74 -9.11
CA LEU A 128 -30.48 -20.50 -9.44
C LEU A 128 -31.23 -19.93 -8.22
N GLN A 129 -31.89 -20.78 -7.44
CA GLN A 129 -32.52 -20.39 -6.18
C GLN A 129 -31.51 -19.84 -5.19
N LEU A 130 -30.32 -20.43 -5.12
CA LEU A 130 -29.25 -19.92 -4.26
C LEU A 130 -28.75 -18.54 -4.72
N VAL A 131 -28.53 -18.37 -6.03
CA VAL A 131 -28.14 -17.08 -6.63
C VAL A 131 -29.19 -16.00 -6.34
N ARG A 132 -30.48 -16.32 -6.51
CA ARG A 132 -31.58 -15.38 -6.21
C ARG A 132 -31.56 -14.95 -4.75
N ARG A 133 -31.48 -15.89 -3.81
CA ARG A 133 -31.37 -15.58 -2.39
C ARG A 133 -30.19 -14.68 -2.08
N ALA A 134 -29.06 -14.88 -2.76
CA ALA A 134 -27.83 -14.08 -2.53
C ALA A 134 -28.01 -12.65 -3.01
N VAL A 135 -28.63 -12.48 -4.17
CA VAL A 135 -29.01 -11.15 -4.69
C VAL A 135 -30.00 -10.49 -3.74
N ASP A 136 -31.08 -11.18 -3.36
CA ASP A 136 -32.10 -10.64 -2.46
C ASP A 136 -31.45 -10.17 -1.15
N TRP A 137 -30.58 -10.99 -0.55
CA TRP A 137 -29.90 -10.63 0.68
C TRP A 137 -28.95 -9.43 0.50
N LEU A 138 -28.17 -9.36 -0.58
CA LEU A 138 -27.31 -8.20 -0.85
C LEU A 138 -28.12 -6.91 -1.04
N VAL A 139 -29.26 -6.98 -1.73
CA VAL A 139 -30.17 -5.85 -1.95
C VAL A 139 -30.82 -5.41 -0.64
N GLU A 140 -31.31 -6.36 0.16
CA GLU A 140 -31.92 -6.09 1.48
C GLU A 140 -30.92 -5.53 2.50
N ASN A 141 -29.63 -5.87 2.35
CA ASN A 141 -28.55 -5.41 3.21
C ASN A 141 -27.73 -4.27 2.59
N GLN A 142 -28.30 -3.52 1.66
CA GLN A 142 -27.73 -2.25 1.22
C GLN A 142 -28.10 -1.14 2.20
N GLY A 143 -27.13 -0.29 2.57
CA GLY A 143 -27.38 0.86 3.43
C GLY A 143 -28.30 1.88 2.76
N LYS A 144 -29.05 2.66 3.55
CA LYS A 144 -29.94 3.71 3.01
C LYS A 144 -29.19 4.75 2.14
N GLU A 145 -27.92 4.97 2.45
CA GLU A 145 -27.02 5.85 1.68
C GLU A 145 -26.53 5.22 0.37
N GLY A 146 -26.72 3.91 0.17
CA GLY A 146 -26.37 3.16 -1.04
C GLY A 146 -25.09 2.33 -0.95
N GLY A 147 -24.22 2.56 0.02
CA GLY A 147 -23.05 1.70 0.26
C GLY A 147 -23.39 0.42 1.04
N TRP A 148 -22.40 -0.46 1.20
CA TRP A 148 -22.51 -1.69 1.99
C TRP A 148 -21.57 -1.69 3.20
N SER A 149 -22.02 -2.36 4.26
CA SER A 149 -21.22 -2.64 5.47
C SER A 149 -20.70 -4.08 5.44
N TRP A 150 -19.92 -4.54 6.43
CA TRP A 150 -19.38 -5.91 6.44
C TRP A 150 -20.44 -7.03 6.49
N GLY A 151 -21.57 -6.81 7.15
CA GLY A 151 -22.59 -7.86 7.38
C GLY A 151 -24.01 -7.29 7.49
N GLU A 152 -24.91 -8.06 8.09
CA GLU A 152 -26.34 -7.70 8.16
C GLU A 152 -26.58 -6.27 8.69
N LEU A 153 -27.37 -5.50 7.96
CA LEU A 153 -27.67 -4.10 8.28
C LEU A 153 -28.82 -4.03 9.28
N ARG A 154 -28.55 -4.37 10.55
CA ARG A 154 -29.58 -4.34 11.60
C ARG A 154 -29.77 -2.96 12.26
N THR A 155 -28.71 -2.15 12.40
CA THR A 155 -28.73 -0.70 12.72
C THR A 155 -27.33 -0.09 12.61
N SER A 156 -27.22 1.14 12.09
CA SER A 156 -26.09 2.09 12.20
C SER A 156 -24.64 1.58 12.01
N ARG A 157 -24.38 0.69 11.05
CA ARG A 157 -22.99 0.32 10.69
C ARG A 157 -22.39 1.29 9.65
N PRO A 158 -21.10 1.64 9.75
CA PRO A 158 -20.41 2.40 8.72
C PRO A 158 -20.39 1.62 7.40
N LEU A 159 -20.37 2.37 6.29
CA LEU A 159 -20.33 1.83 4.92
C LEU A 159 -18.91 1.97 4.39
N TYR A 160 -18.41 0.95 3.69
CA TYR A 160 -17.01 0.87 3.31
C TYR A 160 -16.86 0.77 1.79
N PRO A 161 -15.82 1.41 1.19
CA PRO A 161 -15.53 1.22 -0.22
C PRO A 161 -15.28 -0.23 -0.60
N TYR A 162 -14.56 -1.00 0.23
CA TYR A 162 -14.28 -2.42 -0.01
C TYR A 162 -15.56 -3.27 -0.15
N PHE A 163 -16.47 -3.23 0.83
CA PHE A 163 -17.71 -4.02 0.77
C PHE A 163 -18.65 -3.53 -0.33
N THR A 164 -18.67 -2.21 -0.58
CA THR A 164 -19.46 -1.64 -1.68
C THR A 164 -18.95 -2.12 -3.03
N TYR A 165 -17.62 -2.14 -3.23
CA TYR A 165 -16.99 -2.70 -4.42
C TYR A 165 -17.35 -4.19 -4.59
N MET A 166 -17.19 -5.01 -3.56
CA MET A 166 -17.48 -6.45 -3.63
C MET A 166 -18.96 -6.74 -3.94
N ALA A 167 -19.88 -5.99 -3.33
CA ALA A 167 -21.31 -6.09 -3.63
C ALA A 167 -21.61 -5.68 -5.08
N ILE A 168 -21.03 -4.58 -5.57
CA ILE A 168 -21.22 -4.13 -6.95
C ILE A 168 -20.71 -5.18 -7.95
N GLU A 169 -19.48 -5.68 -7.80
CA GLU A 169 -18.91 -6.66 -8.73
C GLU A 169 -19.73 -7.96 -8.75
N SER A 170 -20.19 -8.43 -7.59
CA SER A 170 -21.00 -9.66 -7.51
C SER A 170 -22.43 -9.49 -8.00
N LEU A 171 -23.04 -8.32 -7.83
CA LEU A 171 -24.35 -8.03 -8.40
C LEU A 171 -24.28 -7.87 -9.92
N ARG A 172 -23.18 -7.33 -10.46
CA ARG A 172 -23.00 -7.14 -11.92
C ARG A 172 -23.06 -8.43 -12.71
N VAL A 173 -22.58 -9.53 -12.14
CA VAL A 173 -22.61 -10.84 -12.80
C VAL A 173 -24.01 -11.46 -12.82
N VAL A 174 -24.97 -10.88 -12.10
CA VAL A 174 -26.37 -11.32 -12.09
C VAL A 174 -27.24 -10.27 -12.79
N LYS A 175 -27.73 -10.59 -13.99
CA LYS A 175 -28.54 -9.70 -14.84
C LYS A 175 -29.98 -9.51 -14.30
N ALA A 176 -30.13 -9.10 -13.05
CA ALA A 176 -31.42 -8.87 -12.37
C ALA A 176 -31.72 -7.36 -12.22
N PRO A 177 -32.98 -6.90 -12.44
CA PRO A 177 -33.35 -5.50 -12.30
C PRO A 177 -33.07 -4.90 -10.90
N GLU A 178 -33.32 -5.67 -9.85
CA GLU A 178 -33.11 -5.29 -8.45
C GLU A 178 -31.61 -5.10 -8.17
N ALA A 179 -30.78 -6.00 -8.71
CA ALA A 179 -29.33 -5.89 -8.67
C ALA A 179 -28.83 -4.62 -9.38
N GLN A 180 -29.37 -4.30 -10.56
CA GLN A 180 -29.02 -3.10 -11.30
C GLN A 180 -29.32 -1.82 -10.51
N LYS A 181 -30.50 -1.75 -9.87
CA LYS A 181 -30.87 -0.62 -9.01
C LYS A 181 -29.92 -0.48 -7.81
N ALA A 182 -29.58 -1.59 -7.16
CA ALA A 182 -28.65 -1.58 -6.04
C ALA A 182 -27.24 -1.14 -6.48
N ILE A 183 -26.75 -1.61 -7.63
CA ILE A 183 -25.47 -1.17 -8.23
C ILE A 183 -25.46 0.34 -8.42
N GLU A 184 -26.52 0.91 -9.01
CA GLU A 184 -26.60 2.35 -9.25
C GLU A 184 -26.56 3.16 -7.94
N MET A 185 -27.24 2.69 -6.89
CA MET A 185 -27.17 3.28 -5.56
C MET A 185 -25.74 3.21 -4.98
N GLY A 186 -25.05 2.08 -5.13
CA GLY A 186 -23.66 1.91 -4.70
C GLY A 186 -22.68 2.83 -5.43
N ILE A 187 -22.81 2.94 -6.75
CA ILE A 187 -22.02 3.86 -7.57
C ILE A 187 -22.25 5.31 -7.13
N ASN A 188 -23.51 5.70 -6.89
CA ASN A 188 -23.83 7.03 -6.41
C ASN A 188 -23.27 7.31 -5.02
N TRP A 189 -23.23 6.30 -4.14
CA TRP A 189 -22.58 6.41 -2.84
C TRP A 189 -21.07 6.64 -2.97
N LEU A 190 -20.37 5.86 -3.83
CA LEU A 190 -18.95 6.06 -4.10
C LEU A 190 -18.67 7.48 -4.64
N ILE A 191 -19.48 7.95 -5.59
CA ILE A 191 -19.35 9.32 -6.14
C ILE A 191 -19.42 10.39 -5.03
N ARG A 192 -20.31 10.23 -4.04
CA ARG A 192 -20.47 11.17 -2.91
C ARG A 192 -19.41 11.02 -1.82
N THR A 193 -18.69 9.90 -1.79
CA THR A 193 -17.73 9.55 -0.73
C THR A 193 -16.29 9.92 -1.09
N GLN A 194 -16.01 10.17 -2.38
CA GLN A 194 -14.67 10.55 -2.83
C GLN A 194 -14.19 11.84 -2.15
N LEU A 195 -12.95 11.82 -1.67
CA LEU A 195 -12.28 12.95 -1.03
C LEU A 195 -11.83 13.99 -2.07
N SER A 196 -11.45 15.17 -1.61
CA SER A 196 -11.06 16.31 -2.47
C SER A 196 -9.80 16.04 -3.30
N ASP A 197 -8.89 15.20 -2.81
CA ASP A 197 -7.67 14.77 -3.49
C ASP A 197 -7.91 13.64 -4.52
N GLY A 198 -9.15 13.16 -4.64
CA GLY A 198 -9.54 12.08 -5.54
C GLY A 198 -9.49 10.68 -4.92
N SER A 199 -8.97 10.54 -3.71
CA SER A 199 -8.92 9.27 -3.00
C SER A 199 -10.24 8.88 -2.35
N PHE A 200 -10.26 7.69 -1.74
CA PHE A 200 -11.37 7.18 -0.94
C PHE A 200 -10.91 6.85 0.48
N PRO A 201 -11.76 7.05 1.49
CA PRO A 201 -11.43 6.75 2.88
C PRO A 201 -11.50 5.25 3.18
N ALA A 202 -10.75 4.80 4.19
CA ALA A 202 -10.74 3.40 4.58
C ALA A 202 -12.05 2.89 5.24
N HIS A 203 -12.69 3.67 6.13
CA HIS A 203 -13.87 3.22 6.90
C HIS A 203 -15.02 4.25 7.02
N SER A 204 -14.75 5.55 7.00
CA SER A 204 -15.72 6.65 7.12
C SER A 204 -15.22 7.94 6.44
N GLN A 205 -16.09 8.91 6.14
CA GLN A 205 -15.69 10.20 5.54
C GLN A 205 -14.67 11.01 6.38
N SER A 206 -14.46 10.64 7.64
CA SER A 206 -13.48 11.25 8.55
C SER A 206 -12.14 10.50 8.64
N ASP A 207 -12.01 9.34 8.00
CA ASP A 207 -10.78 8.54 8.04
C ASP A 207 -9.75 8.99 7.01
N ALA A 208 -8.49 8.64 7.27
CA ALA A 208 -7.41 8.86 6.34
C ALA A 208 -7.68 8.16 5.00
N SER A 209 -7.31 8.85 3.93
CA SER A 209 -7.20 8.32 2.57
C SER A 209 -6.32 7.07 2.55
N ASP A 210 -6.75 6.02 1.82
CA ASP A 210 -5.88 4.89 1.52
C ASP A 210 -5.94 4.44 0.06
N VAL A 211 -4.84 3.84 -0.39
CA VAL A 211 -4.66 3.42 -1.78
C VAL A 211 -5.54 2.20 -2.12
N ALA A 212 -5.75 1.32 -1.15
CA ALA A 212 -6.57 0.12 -1.32
C ALA A 212 -8.05 0.48 -1.59
N SER A 213 -8.66 1.35 -0.78
CA SER A 213 -10.05 1.79 -0.97
C SER A 213 -10.22 2.56 -2.25
N THR A 214 -9.21 3.37 -2.62
CA THR A 214 -9.22 4.08 -3.90
C THR A 214 -9.17 3.11 -5.08
N ALA A 215 -8.39 2.03 -5.00
CA ALA A 215 -8.37 1.00 -6.02
C ALA A 215 -9.72 0.25 -6.11
N TYR A 216 -10.29 -0.18 -4.98
CA TYR A 216 -11.60 -0.84 -4.95
C TYR A 216 -12.71 0.03 -5.56
N ALA A 217 -12.78 1.30 -5.14
CA ALA A 217 -13.74 2.25 -5.67
C ALA A 217 -13.53 2.48 -7.17
N SER A 218 -12.28 2.56 -7.63
CA SER A 218 -11.95 2.74 -9.05
C SER A 218 -12.42 1.54 -9.90
N ILE A 219 -12.20 0.30 -9.43
CA ILE A 219 -12.69 -0.90 -10.12
C ILE A 219 -14.22 -0.86 -10.21
N ALA A 220 -14.89 -0.58 -9.09
CA ALA A 220 -16.35 -0.45 -9.08
C ALA A 220 -16.84 0.66 -10.03
N LEU A 221 -16.19 1.82 -10.07
CA LEU A 221 -16.60 2.93 -10.93
C LEU A 221 -16.34 2.67 -12.42
N SER A 222 -15.33 1.86 -12.75
CA SER A 222 -14.83 1.68 -14.11
C SER A 222 -15.87 1.19 -15.13
N GLU A 223 -16.85 0.39 -14.73
CA GLU A 223 -17.88 -0.10 -15.67
C GLU A 223 -19.14 0.78 -15.72
N SER A 224 -19.15 1.88 -14.94
CA SER A 224 -20.28 2.81 -14.95
C SER A 224 -20.22 3.72 -16.16
N LYS A 225 -21.30 3.76 -16.94
CA LYS A 225 -21.45 4.68 -18.08
C LYS A 225 -21.77 6.12 -17.66
N SER A 226 -22.00 6.38 -16.37
CA SER A 226 -22.38 7.70 -15.85
C SER A 226 -21.25 8.73 -16.03
N PRO A 227 -21.51 9.92 -16.60
CA PRO A 227 -20.51 10.99 -16.70
C PRO A 227 -19.92 11.39 -15.35
N LYS A 228 -20.73 11.37 -14.28
CA LYS A 228 -20.27 11.65 -12.92
C LYS A 228 -19.29 10.57 -12.44
N ALA A 229 -19.61 9.30 -12.69
CA ALA A 229 -18.73 8.18 -12.34
C ALA A 229 -17.39 8.28 -13.09
N ARG A 230 -17.40 8.66 -14.38
CA ARG A 230 -16.16 8.89 -15.15
C ARG A 230 -15.29 10.00 -14.55
N GLY A 231 -15.90 11.13 -14.18
CA GLY A 231 -15.18 12.22 -13.52
C GLY A 231 -14.57 11.80 -12.17
N THR A 232 -15.32 11.03 -11.38
CA THR A 232 -14.84 10.45 -10.12
C THR A 232 -13.69 9.46 -10.37
N LEU A 233 -13.84 8.55 -11.32
CA LEU A 233 -12.81 7.58 -11.71
C LEU A 233 -11.53 8.27 -12.18
N SER A 234 -11.64 9.33 -12.96
CA SER A 234 -10.48 10.09 -13.45
C SER A 234 -9.66 10.67 -12.29
N ARG A 235 -10.31 11.29 -11.29
CA ARG A 235 -9.60 11.80 -10.10
C ARG A 235 -8.99 10.68 -9.26
N ALA A 236 -9.69 9.57 -9.08
CA ALA A 236 -9.17 8.42 -8.35
C ALA A 236 -7.95 7.83 -9.04
N THR A 237 -7.98 7.74 -10.37
CA THR A 237 -6.84 7.25 -11.17
C THR A 237 -5.63 8.18 -11.04
N HIS A 238 -5.82 9.51 -11.07
CA HIS A 238 -4.72 10.45 -10.82
C HIS A 238 -4.08 10.27 -9.44
N TYR A 239 -4.90 10.05 -8.41
CA TYR A 239 -4.39 9.71 -7.08
C TYR A 239 -3.58 8.41 -7.11
N LEU A 240 -4.10 7.34 -7.72
CA LEU A 240 -3.40 6.05 -7.84
C LEU A 240 -2.09 6.13 -8.64
N LEU A 241 -2.02 7.00 -9.66
CA LEU A 241 -0.80 7.28 -10.41
C LEU A 241 0.24 8.05 -9.57
N SER A 242 -0.22 8.86 -8.62
CA SER A 242 0.63 9.63 -7.71
C SER A 242 1.14 8.82 -6.51
N ALA A 243 0.47 7.71 -6.18
CA ALA A 243 0.85 6.84 -5.08
C ALA A 243 2.29 6.29 -5.29
N SER A 244 3.11 6.37 -4.26
CA SER A 244 4.46 5.81 -4.29
C SER A 244 4.44 4.28 -4.23
N LEU A 245 5.58 3.62 -4.47
CA LEU A 245 5.64 2.16 -4.33
C LEU A 245 5.37 1.74 -2.87
N SER A 246 5.87 2.49 -1.88
CA SER A 246 5.54 2.22 -0.47
C SER A 246 4.04 2.26 -0.22
N ASP A 247 3.30 3.17 -0.85
CA ASP A 247 1.86 3.31 -0.61
C ASP A 247 1.05 2.14 -1.21
N ILE A 248 1.46 1.64 -2.38
CA ILE A 248 0.84 0.46 -3.02
C ILE A 248 1.36 -0.88 -2.45
N THR A 249 2.41 -0.83 -1.63
CA THR A 249 2.99 -1.98 -0.93
C THR A 249 2.78 -1.91 0.59
N GLN A 250 2.07 -0.90 1.09
CA GLN A 250 1.70 -0.82 2.49
C GLN A 250 0.64 -1.90 2.80
N LEU A 251 0.61 -2.38 4.04
CA LEU A 251 -0.49 -3.22 4.50
C LEU A 251 -1.78 -2.40 4.42
N GLY A 252 -2.80 -2.92 3.73
CA GLY A 252 -4.13 -2.34 3.76
C GLY A 252 -4.78 -2.67 5.10
N HIS A 253 -5.42 -1.71 5.77
CA HIS A 253 -6.01 -1.95 7.09
C HIS A 253 -7.54 -1.87 7.01
N LEU A 254 -8.23 -3.01 7.15
CA LEU A 254 -9.68 -3.02 7.32
C LEU A 254 -10.03 -3.22 8.79
N LYS A 255 -10.47 -2.15 9.46
CA LYS A 255 -11.00 -2.19 10.82
C LYS A 255 -12.52 -2.25 10.76
N ILE A 256 -13.10 -3.34 11.24
CA ILE A 256 -14.55 -3.48 11.38
C ILE A 256 -14.93 -2.90 12.74
N ILE A 257 -15.63 -1.78 12.70
CA ILE A 257 -16.11 -1.08 13.88
C ILE A 257 -17.62 -1.32 14.01
N GLU A 258 -18.05 -1.87 15.15
CA GLU A 258 -19.46 -1.85 15.56
C GLU A 258 -19.69 -0.62 16.46
N PRO A 259 -20.84 0.07 16.36
CA PRO A 259 -21.22 1.06 17.37
C PRO A 259 -21.19 0.44 18.77
N ASP A 260 -20.64 1.16 19.75
CA ASP A 260 -20.65 0.81 21.18
C ASP A 260 -19.89 -0.47 21.57
N LYS A 261 -18.99 -0.97 20.71
CA LYS A 261 -18.08 -2.09 21.03
C LYS A 261 -16.65 -1.79 20.54
N PRO A 262 -15.61 -2.31 21.23
CA PRO A 262 -14.24 -2.20 20.76
C PRO A 262 -14.08 -2.82 19.36
N PRO A 263 -13.10 -2.37 18.55
CA PRO A 263 -12.86 -2.89 17.20
C PRO A 263 -12.77 -4.42 17.24
N GLN A 264 -13.72 -5.11 16.60
CA GLN A 264 -13.82 -6.56 16.74
C GLN A 264 -12.91 -7.31 15.77
N LEU A 265 -12.48 -6.65 14.69
CA LEU A 265 -11.62 -7.24 13.67
C LEU A 265 -10.77 -6.16 12.98
N ALA A 266 -9.46 -6.35 12.99
CA ALA A 266 -8.53 -5.69 12.07
C ALA A 266 -8.03 -6.76 11.09
N ILE A 267 -8.41 -6.68 9.82
CA ILE A 267 -7.84 -7.50 8.76
C ILE A 267 -6.78 -6.64 8.09
N ASP A 268 -5.53 -7.05 8.23
CA ASP A 268 -4.44 -6.51 7.43
C ASP A 268 -4.47 -7.23 6.08
N TYR A 269 -4.84 -6.52 5.01
CA TYR A 269 -4.69 -7.00 3.64
C TYR A 269 -3.22 -6.89 3.21
N GLU A 270 -2.69 -7.99 2.70
CA GLU A 270 -1.27 -8.12 2.40
C GLU A 270 -0.87 -7.31 1.15
N ASN A 271 0.16 -6.48 1.31
CA ASN A 271 0.97 -5.73 0.34
C ASN A 271 0.71 -6.00 -1.17
N TYR A 272 0.82 -7.24 -1.66
CA TYR A 272 0.67 -7.53 -3.10
C TYR A 272 -0.77 -7.47 -3.62
N SER A 273 -1.78 -7.68 -2.76
CA SER A 273 -3.18 -7.54 -3.17
C SER A 273 -3.52 -6.08 -3.47
N VAL A 274 -2.93 -5.11 -2.74
CA VAL A 274 -3.10 -3.68 -3.00
C VAL A 274 -2.50 -3.34 -4.37
N SER A 275 -1.25 -3.73 -4.62
CA SER A 275 -0.59 -3.56 -5.92
C SER A 275 -1.39 -4.19 -7.08
N ALA A 276 -1.95 -5.38 -6.88
CA ALA A 276 -2.78 -6.05 -7.88
C ALA A 276 -4.12 -5.34 -8.14
N ASN A 277 -4.79 -4.86 -7.09
CA ASN A 277 -6.03 -4.08 -7.25
C ASN A 277 -5.76 -2.72 -7.92
N VAL A 278 -4.63 -2.08 -7.64
CA VAL A 278 -4.21 -0.85 -8.32
C VAL A 278 -3.97 -1.14 -9.80
N LEU A 279 -3.25 -2.22 -10.13
CA LEU A 279 -3.05 -2.65 -11.52
C LEU A 279 -4.39 -2.86 -12.23
N LEU A 280 -5.31 -3.61 -11.63
CA LEU A 280 -6.64 -3.86 -12.19
C LEU A 280 -7.43 -2.56 -12.38
N ALA A 281 -7.39 -1.66 -11.40
CA ALA A 281 -8.05 -0.35 -11.47
C ALA A 281 -7.51 0.49 -12.64
N LEU A 282 -6.19 0.58 -12.81
CA LEU A 282 -5.57 1.34 -13.90
C LEU A 282 -5.89 0.75 -15.28
N ILE A 283 -5.87 -0.58 -15.42
CA ILE A 283 -6.25 -1.26 -16.66
C ILE A 283 -7.70 -0.91 -17.05
N ARG A 284 -8.64 -1.01 -16.11
CA ARG A 284 -10.06 -0.72 -16.38
C ARG A 284 -10.33 0.77 -16.57
N ALA A 285 -9.59 1.65 -15.90
CA ALA A 285 -9.74 3.09 -16.05
C ALA A 285 -9.24 3.60 -17.41
N ARG A 286 -8.29 2.91 -18.04
CA ARG A 286 -7.61 3.33 -19.26
C ARG A 286 -8.54 3.75 -20.39
N GLU A 287 -9.63 3.04 -20.62
CA GLU A 287 -10.60 3.33 -21.71
C GLU A 287 -11.22 4.73 -21.61
N TYR A 288 -11.09 5.39 -20.46
CA TYR A 288 -11.66 6.71 -20.17
C TYR A 288 -10.65 7.86 -20.29
N PHE A 289 -9.37 7.58 -20.59
CA PHE A 289 -8.30 8.56 -20.68
C PHE A 289 -7.93 8.91 -22.13
N LYS A 290 -7.42 10.13 -22.33
CA LYS A 290 -6.98 10.65 -23.64
C LYS A 290 -5.52 10.29 -23.92
N ASP A 291 -5.13 10.29 -25.20
CA ASP A 291 -3.80 9.88 -25.68
C ASP A 291 -2.61 10.49 -24.91
N ASP A 292 -2.73 11.75 -24.48
CA ASP A 292 -1.66 12.47 -23.79
C ASP A 292 -1.38 11.93 -22.36
N GLU A 293 -2.40 11.38 -21.69
CA GLU A 293 -2.33 10.82 -20.33
C GLU A 293 -2.09 9.30 -20.34
N LEU A 294 -2.38 8.63 -21.46
CA LEU A 294 -2.23 7.17 -21.61
C LEU A 294 -0.78 6.71 -21.44
N SER A 295 0.20 7.54 -21.81
CA SER A 295 1.62 7.16 -21.70
C SER A 295 2.06 6.90 -20.25
N GLN A 296 1.71 7.80 -19.32
CA GLN A 296 2.05 7.65 -17.91
C GLN A 296 1.31 6.47 -17.27
N LEU A 297 0.05 6.28 -17.65
CA LEU A 297 -0.78 5.18 -17.18
C LEU A 297 -0.24 3.83 -17.68
N ASP A 298 0.12 3.72 -18.97
CA ASP A 298 0.67 2.50 -19.55
C ASP A 298 2.04 2.13 -18.95
N GLU A 299 2.89 3.12 -18.67
CA GLU A 299 4.13 2.90 -17.94
C GLU A 299 3.89 2.38 -16.51
N ARG A 300 2.92 2.97 -15.80
CA ARG A 300 2.57 2.52 -14.46
C ARG A 300 2.00 1.10 -14.46
N ILE A 301 1.16 0.76 -15.43
CA ILE A 301 0.63 -0.61 -15.62
C ILE A 301 1.79 -1.58 -15.82
N ARG A 302 2.73 -1.29 -16.75
CA ARG A 302 3.89 -2.17 -17.01
C ARG A 302 4.77 -2.34 -15.77
N PHE A 303 5.04 -1.26 -15.05
CA PHE A 303 5.79 -1.29 -13.79
C PHE A 303 5.13 -2.21 -12.75
N LEU A 304 3.81 -2.10 -12.56
CA LEU A 304 3.08 -2.92 -11.59
C LEU A 304 3.07 -4.40 -11.98
N VAL A 305 2.93 -4.72 -13.27
CA VAL A 305 3.04 -6.10 -13.77
C VAL A 305 4.40 -6.67 -13.44
N GLN A 306 5.48 -5.96 -13.79
CA GLN A 306 6.84 -6.44 -13.52
C GLN A 306 7.10 -6.58 -12.02
N HIS A 307 6.67 -5.60 -11.22
CA HIS A 307 6.76 -5.68 -9.77
C HIS A 307 6.09 -6.95 -9.25
N LEU A 308 4.86 -7.25 -9.66
CA LEU A 308 4.16 -8.46 -9.23
C LEU A 308 4.91 -9.73 -9.67
N LEU A 309 5.44 -9.80 -10.89
CA LEU A 309 6.22 -10.95 -11.36
C LEU A 309 7.49 -11.18 -10.53
N GLU A 310 8.23 -10.12 -10.20
CA GLU A 310 9.46 -10.18 -9.38
C GLU A 310 9.20 -10.66 -7.94
N GLN A 311 7.97 -10.49 -7.45
CA GLN A 311 7.57 -10.87 -6.10
C GLN A 311 7.00 -12.29 -5.99
N GLN A 312 6.87 -13.03 -7.11
CA GLN A 312 6.38 -14.41 -7.09
C GLN A 312 7.39 -15.32 -6.39
N ALA A 313 6.96 -16.05 -5.36
CA ALA A 313 7.85 -16.95 -4.64
C ALA A 313 8.21 -18.21 -5.45
N PRO A 314 9.26 -18.94 -5.06
CA PRO A 314 9.66 -20.18 -5.71
C PRO A 314 8.54 -21.24 -5.80
N ASN A 315 7.66 -21.28 -4.80
CA ASN A 315 6.53 -22.21 -4.75
C ASN A 315 5.40 -21.87 -5.75
N GLY A 316 5.44 -20.72 -6.42
CA GLY A 316 4.44 -20.29 -7.41
C GLY A 316 3.34 -19.36 -6.87
N GLY A 317 3.19 -19.24 -5.55
CA GLY A 317 2.29 -18.27 -4.93
C GLY A 317 2.93 -16.90 -4.73
N TRP A 318 2.18 -15.98 -4.13
CA TRP A 318 2.67 -14.68 -3.63
C TRP A 318 2.62 -14.61 -2.09
N PRO A 319 3.48 -15.35 -1.38
CA PRO A 319 3.47 -15.43 0.08
C PRO A 319 4.16 -14.23 0.73
N LYS A 320 3.46 -13.57 1.66
CA LYS A 320 4.13 -12.73 2.68
C LYS A 320 3.49 -12.77 4.06
N SER A 321 2.27 -13.31 4.23
CA SER A 321 1.76 -13.79 5.54
C SER A 321 0.55 -14.77 5.46
N TYR A 322 -0.42 -14.60 6.36
CA TYR A 322 -1.49 -15.51 6.79
C TYR A 322 -2.61 -15.80 5.74
N ALA A 323 -2.67 -15.11 4.60
CA ALA A 323 -3.76 -15.18 3.60
C ALA A 323 -3.27 -15.35 2.13
N THR A 324 -2.38 -16.30 1.89
CA THR A 324 -1.67 -16.51 0.62
C THR A 324 -2.59 -16.86 -0.55
N ILE A 325 -3.71 -17.56 -0.31
CA ILE A 325 -4.68 -17.94 -1.37
C ILE A 325 -5.37 -16.69 -1.94
N TYR A 326 -5.85 -15.81 -1.06
CA TYR A 326 -6.46 -14.53 -1.43
C TYR A 326 -5.52 -13.67 -2.26
N VAL A 327 -4.28 -13.49 -1.80
CA VAL A 327 -3.28 -12.66 -2.51
C VAL A 327 -2.97 -13.25 -3.89
N THR A 328 -2.75 -14.56 -3.95
CA THR A 328 -2.50 -15.26 -5.22
C THR A 328 -3.68 -15.09 -6.18
N HIS A 329 -4.90 -15.08 -5.66
CA HIS A 329 -6.09 -14.81 -6.45
C HIS A 329 -6.11 -13.40 -7.05
N THR A 330 -5.95 -12.37 -6.20
CA THR A 330 -6.00 -10.98 -6.66
C THR A 330 -4.91 -10.69 -7.69
N VAL A 331 -3.69 -11.20 -7.48
CA VAL A 331 -2.59 -11.05 -8.43
C VAL A 331 -2.90 -11.77 -9.76
N SER A 332 -3.41 -13.00 -9.69
CA SER A 332 -3.78 -13.77 -10.90
C SER A 332 -4.85 -13.04 -11.72
N GLU A 333 -5.86 -12.47 -11.07
CA GLU A 333 -6.91 -11.69 -11.74
C GLU A 333 -6.35 -10.46 -12.45
N ALA A 334 -5.48 -9.69 -11.79
CA ALA A 334 -4.87 -8.50 -12.38
C ALA A 334 -3.96 -8.84 -13.58
N LEU A 335 -3.18 -9.92 -13.48
CA LEU A 335 -2.32 -10.40 -14.57
C LEU A 335 -3.12 -10.94 -15.77
N VAL A 336 -4.22 -11.66 -15.52
CA VAL A 336 -5.15 -12.08 -16.60
C VAL A 336 -5.81 -10.88 -17.26
N ALA A 337 -6.23 -9.88 -16.48
CA ALA A 337 -6.77 -8.64 -17.03
C ALA A 337 -5.76 -7.93 -17.94
N TYR A 338 -4.47 -7.91 -17.55
CA TYR A 338 -3.40 -7.38 -18.38
C TYR A 338 -3.21 -8.17 -19.68
N LEU A 339 -3.23 -9.51 -19.64
CA LEU A 339 -3.11 -10.32 -20.86
C LEU A 339 -4.26 -10.04 -21.85
N LYS A 340 -5.50 -9.97 -21.35
CA LYS A 340 -6.66 -9.62 -22.18
C LYS A 340 -6.52 -8.22 -22.76
N PHE A 341 -6.11 -7.27 -21.93
CA PHE A 341 -5.82 -5.90 -22.33
C PHE A 341 -4.76 -5.82 -23.44
N ALA A 342 -3.65 -6.55 -23.30
CA ALA A 342 -2.58 -6.59 -24.30
C ALA A 342 -3.04 -7.22 -25.62
N GLN A 343 -3.99 -8.16 -25.59
CA GLN A 343 -4.55 -8.81 -26.78
C GLN A 343 -5.58 -7.96 -27.54
N THR A 344 -6.36 -7.11 -26.85
CA THR A 344 -7.42 -6.30 -27.45
C THR A 344 -6.93 -4.98 -28.02
N GLN A 345 -5.71 -4.57 -27.70
CA GLN A 345 -5.09 -3.42 -28.32
C GLN A 345 -4.93 -3.70 -29.83
N PRO A 346 -5.37 -2.79 -30.72
CA PRO A 346 -4.86 -2.85 -32.09
C PRO A 346 -3.34 -2.89 -31.98
N LYS A 347 -2.67 -3.67 -32.84
CA LYS A 347 -1.22 -3.53 -33.08
C LYS A 347 -1.01 -2.10 -33.55
N SER A 348 -0.96 -1.17 -32.60
CA SER A 348 -1.25 0.22 -32.86
C SER A 348 -0.01 0.79 -33.52
N THR A 349 -0.15 1.08 -34.81
CA THR A 349 0.62 2.10 -35.49
C THR A 349 0.37 3.44 -34.79
N THR A 350 1.07 3.70 -33.68
CA THR A 350 1.21 5.04 -33.12
C THR A 350 2.70 5.35 -33.00
N ARG A 351 3.07 6.53 -33.49
CA ARG A 351 4.38 7.21 -33.41
C ARG A 351 5.39 6.51 -32.50
N GLN A 352 6.53 6.10 -33.07
CA GLN A 352 7.75 5.62 -32.42
C GLN A 352 7.85 6.04 -30.95
N ALA A 353 7.20 5.29 -30.07
CA ALA A 353 7.51 5.26 -28.66
C ALA A 353 8.50 4.11 -28.51
N SER A 354 9.67 4.39 -27.95
CA SER A 354 10.71 3.39 -27.72
C SER A 354 10.13 2.15 -27.01
N GLU A 355 10.35 0.95 -27.54
CA GLU A 355 10.06 -0.33 -26.82
C GLU A 355 11.03 -0.57 -25.64
N HIS A 356 11.96 0.34 -25.39
CA HIS A 356 12.95 0.23 -24.34
C HIS A 356 12.32 0.38 -22.95
N PHE A 357 12.60 -0.58 -22.08
CA PHE A 357 12.31 -0.47 -20.64
C PHE A 357 13.02 0.77 -20.07
N ASN A 358 12.26 1.67 -19.45
CA ASN A 358 12.78 2.92 -18.88
C ASN A 358 12.91 2.80 -17.36
N PRO A 359 14.14 2.60 -16.82
CA PRO A 359 14.37 2.44 -15.39
C PRO A 359 14.41 3.78 -14.63
N TYR A 360 14.35 4.92 -15.33
CA TYR A 360 14.47 6.24 -14.71
C TYR A 360 13.14 6.69 -14.10
N VAL A 361 13.20 7.12 -12.85
CA VAL A 361 12.05 7.65 -12.11
C VAL A 361 12.30 9.12 -11.85
N PHE A 362 11.54 9.98 -12.53
CA PHE A 362 11.57 11.42 -12.30
C PHE A 362 10.19 11.90 -11.83
N GLY A 363 10.17 12.94 -11.00
CA GLY A 363 8.93 13.47 -10.42
C GLY A 363 8.60 12.99 -9.00
N PHE A 364 9.07 11.82 -8.59
CA PHE A 364 8.82 11.22 -7.26
C PHE A 364 10.12 10.98 -6.48
N PRO A 365 10.09 10.92 -5.14
CA PRO A 365 11.27 10.54 -4.37
C PRO A 365 11.66 9.08 -4.63
N ILE A 366 12.95 8.82 -4.81
CA ILE A 366 13.49 7.46 -4.96
C ILE A 366 13.41 6.72 -3.61
N GLN A 367 12.77 5.55 -3.63
CA GLN A 367 12.65 4.67 -2.45
C GLN A 367 13.58 3.45 -2.54
N HIS A 368 13.92 2.98 -3.74
CA HIS A 368 14.79 1.81 -3.91
C HIS A 368 16.28 2.16 -3.78
N PRO A 369 17.04 1.45 -2.93
CA PRO A 369 18.48 1.67 -2.79
C PRO A 369 19.25 1.52 -4.11
N GLN A 370 18.82 0.61 -4.99
CA GLN A 370 19.49 0.33 -6.27
C GLN A 370 19.38 1.47 -7.30
N LEU A 371 18.43 2.39 -7.11
CA LEU A 371 18.22 3.56 -7.98
C LEU A 371 18.64 4.88 -7.28
N PHE A 372 19.26 4.77 -6.11
CA PHE A 372 19.69 5.89 -5.30
C PHE A 372 21.23 5.97 -5.30
N PHE A 373 21.78 7.06 -5.85
CA PHE A 373 23.21 7.17 -6.14
C PHE A 373 23.84 8.40 -5.48
N GLY A 374 25.12 8.29 -5.11
CA GLY A 374 26.00 9.43 -4.80
C GLY A 374 25.73 10.11 -3.47
N ARG A 375 25.12 9.39 -2.53
CA ARG A 375 24.74 9.89 -1.21
C ARG A 375 25.26 9.01 -0.08
N GLU A 376 26.12 8.05 -0.39
CA GLU A 376 26.70 7.08 0.53
C GLU A 376 27.50 7.80 1.62
N ALA A 377 28.36 8.76 1.23
CA ALA A 377 29.11 9.57 2.19
C ALA A 377 28.20 10.39 3.14
N ILE A 378 27.02 10.82 2.66
CA ILE A 378 26.04 11.53 3.48
C ILE A 378 25.34 10.55 4.45
N ILE A 379 24.97 9.37 3.97
CA ILE A 379 24.40 8.30 4.82
C ILE A 379 25.39 7.93 5.92
N GLU A 380 26.66 7.67 5.58
CA GLU A 380 27.68 7.33 6.57
C GLU A 380 27.93 8.46 7.57
N ARG A 381 27.90 9.72 7.11
CA ARG A 381 27.94 10.87 8.02
C ARG A 381 26.75 10.88 8.98
N ILE A 382 25.53 10.63 8.48
CA ILE A 382 24.32 10.58 9.32
C ILE A 382 24.43 9.43 10.34
N ARG A 383 24.88 8.25 9.92
CA ARG A 383 25.11 7.11 10.82
C ARG A 383 26.11 7.46 11.91
N ALA A 384 27.22 8.10 11.56
CA ALA A 384 28.22 8.56 12.53
C ALA A 384 27.69 9.62 13.49
N ASP A 385 26.93 10.61 12.99
CA ASP A 385 26.30 11.67 13.80
C ASP A 385 25.22 11.09 14.73
N VAL A 386 24.48 10.07 14.29
CA VAL A 386 23.51 9.34 15.12
C VAL A 386 24.21 8.46 16.15
N ALA A 387 25.36 7.87 15.83
CA ALA A 387 26.09 7.00 16.75
C ALA A 387 26.83 7.74 17.88
N THR A 388 26.85 9.07 17.89
CA THR A 388 27.51 9.86 18.93
C THR A 388 26.95 9.59 20.33
N ASP A 389 27.73 9.83 21.38
CA ASP A 389 27.26 9.59 22.74
C ASP A 389 26.16 10.58 23.18
N ALA A 390 25.59 10.32 24.36
CA ALA A 390 24.53 11.14 24.93
C ALA A 390 24.93 12.60 25.19
N VAL A 391 26.23 12.90 25.35
CA VAL A 391 26.76 14.24 25.64
C VAL A 391 26.96 15.03 24.35
N THR A 392 27.22 14.33 23.24
CA THR A 392 27.53 14.88 21.92
C THR A 392 26.43 14.57 20.90
N LYS A 393 25.20 14.31 21.37
CA LYS A 393 24.03 14.09 20.51
C LYS A 393 23.90 15.22 19.49
N ARG A 394 23.63 14.85 18.24
CA ARG A 394 23.34 15.78 17.15
C ARG A 394 21.97 15.49 16.57
N ASP A 395 21.05 16.46 16.66
CA ASP A 395 19.90 16.49 15.76
C ASP A 395 20.38 16.99 14.40
N ILE A 396 19.83 16.45 13.31
CA ILE A 396 20.35 16.65 11.95
C ILE A 396 19.31 17.41 11.12
N ALA A 397 19.77 18.42 10.38
CA ALA A 397 18.95 19.12 9.40
C ALA A 397 19.48 18.91 7.98
N LEU A 398 18.72 18.22 7.14
CA LEU A 398 18.99 18.08 5.72
C LEU A 398 18.53 19.33 4.97
N ILE A 399 19.50 20.10 4.50
CA ILE A 399 19.26 21.39 3.84
C ILE A 399 19.58 21.27 2.37
N GLY A 400 18.66 21.67 1.50
CA GLY A 400 18.95 21.74 0.08
C GLY A 400 17.79 22.27 -0.76
N LYS A 401 18.07 22.54 -2.03
CA LYS A 401 17.06 23.04 -2.99
C LYS A 401 15.89 22.06 -3.14
N ARG A 402 14.73 22.55 -3.62
CA ARG A 402 13.59 21.68 -3.97
C ARG A 402 14.06 20.68 -5.04
N ARG A 403 13.62 19.42 -4.95
CA ARG A 403 13.99 18.32 -5.87
C ARG A 403 15.47 17.89 -5.86
N ILE A 404 16.27 18.27 -4.87
CA ILE A 404 17.69 17.81 -4.78
C ILE A 404 17.86 16.38 -4.24
N GLY A 405 16.76 15.72 -3.85
CA GLY A 405 16.76 14.34 -3.32
C GLY A 405 16.73 14.22 -1.79
N LYS A 406 16.24 15.24 -1.07
CA LYS A 406 16.11 15.19 0.40
C LYS A 406 15.18 14.06 0.87
N THR A 407 13.93 14.05 0.42
CA THR A 407 12.95 13.00 0.72
C THR A 407 13.43 11.62 0.29
N SER A 408 14.11 11.52 -0.87
CA SER A 408 14.71 10.27 -1.32
C SER A 408 15.77 9.76 -0.35
N LEU A 409 16.64 10.65 0.15
CA LEU A 409 17.61 10.32 1.20
C LEU A 409 16.91 9.90 2.50
N LEU A 410 15.88 10.62 2.94
CA LEU A 410 15.13 10.27 4.14
C LEU A 410 14.52 8.86 4.07
N TYR A 411 13.99 8.44 2.91
CA TYR A 411 13.49 7.08 2.73
C TYR A 411 14.56 6.00 2.79
N GLN A 412 15.82 6.34 2.55
CA GLN A 412 16.91 5.38 2.68
C GLN A 412 17.32 5.16 4.15
N LEU A 413 17.21 6.20 4.99
CA LEU A 413 17.74 6.18 6.36
C LEU A 413 17.18 5.07 7.26
N PRO A 414 15.87 4.75 7.28
CA PRO A 414 15.32 3.66 8.09
C PRO A 414 16.05 2.34 7.89
N TYR A 415 16.39 1.99 6.64
CA TYR A 415 17.09 0.75 6.33
C TYR A 415 18.48 0.68 6.96
N TYR A 416 19.30 1.73 6.78
CA TYR A 416 20.66 1.76 7.30
C TYR A 416 20.70 1.91 8.83
N LEU A 417 19.85 2.76 9.40
CA LEU A 417 19.81 3.01 10.84
C LEU A 417 19.27 1.78 11.60
N LEU A 418 18.37 1.01 10.99
CA LEU A 418 17.92 -0.26 11.57
C LEU A 418 19.03 -1.32 11.61
N GLN A 419 19.92 -1.36 10.61
CA GLN A 419 21.10 -2.24 10.63
C GLN A 419 22.05 -1.89 11.78
N ASP A 420 22.13 -0.61 12.15
CA ASP A 420 22.89 -0.13 13.32
C ASP A 420 22.17 -0.37 14.65
N GLY A 421 20.95 -0.95 14.59
CA GLY A 421 20.13 -1.25 15.76
C GLY A 421 19.34 -0.07 16.29
N HIS A 422 19.23 1.03 15.55
CA HIS A 422 18.36 2.16 15.88
C HIS A 422 16.93 1.90 15.38
N LEU A 423 15.95 2.53 16.03
CA LEU A 423 14.54 2.49 15.60
C LEU A 423 14.18 3.82 14.97
N THR A 424 13.39 3.80 13.91
CA THR A 424 13.04 5.02 13.17
C THR A 424 11.54 5.11 12.98
N PHE A 425 10.98 6.31 13.09
CA PHE A 425 9.64 6.60 12.59
C PHE A 425 9.67 7.87 11.75
N TYR A 426 8.77 7.94 10.77
CA TYR A 426 8.75 8.97 9.73
C TYR A 426 7.43 9.72 9.78
N LEU A 427 7.50 11.06 9.74
CA LEU A 427 6.34 11.94 9.66
C LEU A 427 6.55 12.93 8.51
N ASP A 428 5.60 12.95 7.58
CA ASP A 428 5.48 14.02 6.60
C ASP A 428 4.59 15.13 7.19
N LEU A 429 5.18 16.30 7.41
CA LEU A 429 4.47 17.41 8.03
C LEU A 429 3.50 18.11 7.07
N GLU A 430 3.64 17.98 5.75
CA GLU A 430 2.66 18.51 4.80
C GLU A 430 1.33 17.74 4.84
N LEU A 431 1.34 16.48 5.26
CA LEU A 431 0.13 15.65 5.40
C LEU A 431 -0.69 15.97 6.66
N MET A 432 -0.15 16.79 7.57
CA MET A 432 -0.80 17.13 8.84
C MET A 432 -1.70 18.35 8.65
N GLN A 433 -2.96 18.25 9.07
CA GLN A 433 -3.95 19.33 8.93
C GLN A 433 -3.86 20.35 10.06
N ASN A 434 -3.50 19.91 11.26
CA ASN A 434 -3.46 20.76 12.46
C ASN A 434 -2.48 20.22 13.52
N ASN A 435 -2.24 21.05 14.54
CA ASN A 435 -1.35 20.74 15.65
C ASN A 435 -1.77 19.48 16.43
N VAL A 436 -3.07 19.25 16.60
CA VAL A 436 -3.60 18.09 17.33
C VAL A 436 -3.26 16.79 16.60
N GLN A 437 -3.51 16.75 15.28
CA GLN A 437 -3.18 15.58 14.45
C GLN A 437 -1.68 15.29 14.49
N PHE A 438 -0.84 16.31 14.34
CA PHE A 438 0.61 16.16 14.46
C PHE A 438 1.02 15.53 15.80
N LEU A 439 0.50 16.05 16.93
CA LEU A 439 0.84 15.53 18.25
C LEU A 439 0.36 14.09 18.46
N GLN A 440 -0.84 13.77 17.97
CA GLN A 440 -1.39 12.41 18.04
C GLN A 440 -0.53 11.41 17.27
N THR A 441 -0.20 11.72 16.01
CA THR A 441 0.65 10.84 15.20
C THR A 441 2.04 10.74 15.80
N PHE A 442 2.63 11.85 16.26
CA PHE A 442 3.93 11.84 16.94
C PHE A 442 3.94 10.96 18.19
N ILE A 443 2.92 11.06 19.04
CA ILE A 443 2.77 10.23 20.26
C ILE A 443 2.65 8.76 19.89
N ALA A 444 1.79 8.44 18.92
CA ALA A 444 1.51 7.06 18.51
C ALA A 444 2.78 6.39 17.95
N GLU A 445 3.47 7.06 17.04
CA GLU A 445 4.70 6.55 16.41
C GLU A 445 5.85 6.43 17.42
N LEU A 446 6.02 7.41 18.30
CA LEU A 446 7.02 7.35 19.37
C LEU A 446 6.70 6.22 20.36
N GLY A 447 5.44 6.06 20.75
CA GLY A 447 4.99 4.97 21.61
C GLY A 447 5.27 3.61 20.98
N GLN A 448 5.01 3.46 19.68
CA GLN A 448 5.30 2.25 18.91
C GLN A 448 6.80 1.93 18.87
N ALA A 449 7.64 2.91 18.54
CA ALA A 449 9.09 2.73 18.54
C ALA A 449 9.62 2.32 19.93
N ILE A 450 9.08 2.91 21.00
CA ILE A 450 9.41 2.53 22.38
C ILE A 450 8.97 1.08 22.67
N PHE A 451 7.79 0.67 22.22
CA PHE A 451 7.28 -0.69 22.39
C PHE A 451 8.12 -1.74 21.67
N GLU A 452 8.56 -1.44 20.45
CA GLU A 452 9.46 -2.30 19.70
C GLU A 452 10.81 -2.43 20.39
N MET A 453 11.32 -1.33 20.95
CA MET A 453 12.54 -1.35 21.76
C MET A 453 12.41 -2.24 23.01
N LEU A 454 11.21 -2.32 23.59
CA LEU A 454 10.90 -3.10 24.79
C LEU A 454 10.95 -4.62 24.53
N GLY A 455 10.41 -5.08 23.39
CA GLY A 455 10.36 -6.49 23.01
C GLY A 455 9.44 -7.36 23.89
N LYS A 456 8.67 -8.28 23.27
CA LYS A 456 7.62 -9.08 23.95
C LYS A 456 8.08 -9.87 25.20
N LYS A 457 9.34 -10.34 25.23
CA LYS A 457 9.88 -11.14 26.35
C LYS A 457 10.24 -10.33 27.60
N ASN A 458 10.72 -9.09 27.45
CA ASN A 458 11.06 -8.24 28.60
C ASN A 458 9.82 -7.61 29.23
N LEU A 459 8.74 -7.45 28.46
CA LEU A 459 7.42 -7.06 28.94
C LEU A 459 6.91 -8.09 29.98
N GLY A 460 6.96 -9.40 29.69
CA GLY A 460 6.53 -10.43 30.66
C GLY A 460 7.29 -10.42 31.98
N VAL A 461 8.59 -10.08 31.97
CA VAL A 461 9.42 -9.99 33.19
C VAL A 461 9.21 -8.66 33.93
N MET A 462 8.96 -7.56 33.19
CA MET A 462 8.63 -6.26 33.78
C MET A 462 7.20 -6.27 34.37
N PHE A 463 6.24 -6.95 33.73
CA PHE A 463 4.88 -7.13 34.25
C PHE A 463 4.80 -8.08 35.45
N SER A 464 5.70 -9.07 35.55
CA SER A 464 5.74 -10.01 36.69
C SER A 464 6.52 -9.50 37.91
N ARG A 465 7.50 -8.61 37.73
CA ARG A 465 8.25 -7.99 38.86
C ARG A 465 7.81 -6.57 39.22
N ALA A 466 7.14 -5.84 38.32
CA ALA A 466 6.47 -4.57 38.60
C ALA A 466 4.94 -4.71 38.56
N GLY A 467 4.43 -5.91 38.88
CA GLY A 467 3.02 -6.32 38.85
C GLY A 467 2.05 -5.57 39.77
N GLN A 468 2.41 -4.39 40.27
CA GLN A 468 1.50 -3.44 40.91
C GLN A 468 1.83 -1.95 40.61
N ARG A 469 2.85 -1.62 39.81
CA ARG A 469 3.32 -0.22 39.65
C ARG A 469 3.78 0.20 38.25
N LEU A 470 3.35 -0.51 37.20
CA LEU A 470 3.24 0.07 35.86
C LEU A 470 1.76 0.27 35.46
N ASP A 471 0.92 0.51 36.46
CA ASP A 471 -0.33 1.25 36.36
C ASP A 471 0.01 2.77 36.26
N HIS A 472 0.89 3.14 35.32
CA HIS A 472 1.41 4.50 35.23
C HIS A 472 0.33 5.40 34.63
N LYS A 473 0.04 6.53 35.32
CA LYS A 473 -0.87 7.60 34.88
C LYS A 473 -0.77 7.91 33.38
N LEU A 474 0.45 7.82 32.83
CA LEU A 474 0.85 7.78 31.42
C LEU A 474 -0.19 7.22 30.45
N PHE A 475 -0.57 5.95 30.60
CA PHE A 475 -1.43 5.24 29.63
C PHE A 475 -2.93 5.44 29.92
N ARG A 476 -3.29 5.75 31.17
CA ARG A 476 -4.68 6.10 31.54
C ARG A 476 -5.07 7.52 31.15
N GLN A 477 -4.15 8.49 31.21
CA GLN A 477 -4.46 9.89 30.87
C GLN A 477 -4.55 10.13 29.35
N LEU A 478 -3.83 9.33 28.56
CA LEU A 478 -3.85 9.38 27.10
C LEU A 478 -4.90 8.45 26.47
N ASP A 479 -5.63 7.70 27.30
CA ASP A 479 -6.63 6.71 26.89
C ASP A 479 -6.08 5.78 25.78
N ILE A 480 -4.87 5.28 26.03
CA ILE A 480 -4.13 4.41 25.12
C ILE A 480 -4.48 2.96 25.44
N GLU A 481 -5.31 2.33 24.62
CA GLU A 481 -5.51 0.88 24.70
C GLU A 481 -4.27 0.15 24.18
N LEU A 482 -3.50 -0.44 25.10
CA LEU A 482 -2.37 -1.32 24.78
C LEU A 482 -2.90 -2.70 24.34
N GLN A 483 -3.36 -2.81 23.10
CA GLN A 483 -3.47 -4.09 22.40
C GLN A 483 -2.35 -4.15 21.34
N THR A 484 -1.61 -5.26 21.28
CA THR A 484 -0.46 -5.43 20.36
C THR A 484 -0.79 -5.07 18.90
N PRO A 485 0.14 -4.56 18.06
CA PRO A 485 1.19 -3.56 18.26
C PRO A 485 0.72 -2.20 17.68
N PHE A 486 -0.43 -1.70 18.11
CA PHE A 486 -0.96 -0.41 17.66
C PHE A 486 -1.37 0.43 18.87
N PHE A 487 -0.77 1.61 19.00
CA PHE A 487 -1.20 2.62 19.95
C PHE A 487 -2.41 3.36 19.38
N SER A 488 -3.62 3.10 19.90
CA SER A 488 -4.77 3.96 19.62
C SER A 488 -4.93 4.99 20.73
N VAL A 489 -4.76 6.27 20.42
CA VAL A 489 -4.98 7.39 21.36
C VAL A 489 -6.46 7.80 21.28
N SER A 490 -7.24 7.60 22.34
CA SER A 490 -8.65 8.02 22.36
C SER A 490 -8.82 9.55 22.43
N THR A 491 -9.87 10.04 21.78
CA THR A 491 -10.09 11.44 21.39
C THR A 491 -10.69 12.36 22.47
N ALA A 492 -10.62 11.99 23.76
CA ALA A 492 -11.53 12.57 24.75
C ALA A 492 -11.06 13.81 25.54
N SER A 493 -9.77 14.21 25.59
CA SER A 493 -9.40 15.48 26.27
C SER A 493 -8.17 16.19 25.72
N ARG A 494 -8.33 17.50 25.48
CA ARG A 494 -7.38 18.43 24.85
C ARG A 494 -6.69 19.29 25.91
N THR A 495 -5.38 19.17 26.14
CA THR A 495 -4.52 20.28 26.64
C THR A 495 -3.01 20.05 26.37
N PRO A 496 -2.21 21.11 26.14
CA PRO A 496 -0.74 21.07 26.12
C PRO A 496 -0.09 20.44 27.37
N ASP A 497 -0.78 20.47 28.51
CA ASP A 497 -0.30 19.88 29.78
C ASP A 497 -0.25 18.35 29.75
N MET A 498 -1.18 17.71 29.02
CA MET A 498 -1.16 16.26 28.83
C MET A 498 0.03 15.82 27.99
N PHE A 499 0.37 16.58 26.93
CA PHE A 499 1.55 16.31 26.11
C PHE A 499 2.84 16.47 26.93
N ARG A 500 2.92 17.50 27.78
CA ARG A 500 4.04 17.64 28.74
C ARG A 500 4.12 16.45 29.71
N GLY A 501 2.98 15.98 30.19
CA GLY A 501 2.88 14.76 31.02
C GLY A 501 3.44 13.54 30.30
N PHE A 502 2.98 13.27 29.07
CA PHE A 502 3.48 12.20 28.22
C PHE A 502 4.99 12.25 28.00
N LEU A 503 5.53 13.44 27.74
CA LEU A 503 6.96 13.60 27.47
C LEU A 503 7.83 13.39 28.71
N SER A 504 7.41 13.91 29.87
CA SER A 504 8.07 13.63 31.15
C SER A 504 8.12 12.12 31.41
N ASP A 505 7.08 11.43 30.97
CA ASP A 505 6.90 10.02 31.15
C ASP A 505 7.73 9.18 30.15
N VAL A 506 7.84 9.63 28.89
CA VAL A 506 8.80 9.11 27.90
C VAL A 506 10.23 9.30 28.41
N GLU A 507 10.56 10.46 28.98
CA GLU A 507 11.87 10.75 29.55
C GLU A 507 12.21 9.83 30.73
N ASN A 508 11.25 9.60 31.64
CA ASN A 508 11.40 8.64 32.73
C ASN A 508 11.63 7.22 32.22
N LEU A 509 10.96 6.83 31.14
CA LEU A 509 11.08 5.52 30.56
C LEU A 509 12.43 5.33 29.84
N LEU A 510 12.82 6.26 28.97
CA LEU A 510 14.11 6.25 28.28
C LEU A 510 15.29 6.30 29.27
N SER A 511 15.20 7.13 30.31
CA SER A 511 16.23 7.18 31.37
C SER A 511 16.32 5.88 32.19
N HIS A 512 15.22 5.13 32.35
CA HIS A 512 15.24 3.80 32.96
C HIS A 512 15.98 2.78 32.08
N PHE A 513 15.80 2.87 30.74
CA PHE A 513 16.54 2.04 29.78
C PHE A 513 18.04 2.32 29.79
N ARG A 514 18.42 3.60 29.87
CA ARG A 514 19.82 4.03 29.98
C ARG A 514 20.58 3.33 31.10
N LYS A 515 19.91 3.07 32.23
CA LYS A 515 20.51 2.39 33.40
C LYS A 515 20.68 0.88 33.24
N ARG A 516 19.95 0.23 32.31
CA ARG A 516 19.88 -1.25 32.21
C ARG A 516 20.67 -1.85 31.05
N ARG A 517 21.03 -1.10 30.00
CA ARG A 517 21.79 -1.64 28.85
C ARG A 517 23.30 -1.47 29.02
N LYS A 518 24.05 -2.56 28.80
CA LYS A 518 25.53 -2.63 28.83
C LYS A 518 26.20 -2.63 27.44
N SER A 519 25.44 -2.58 26.34
CA SER A 519 25.96 -2.53 24.96
C SER A 519 25.31 -1.39 24.18
N ALA A 520 25.94 -0.98 23.07
CA ALA A 520 25.74 0.24 22.27
C ALA A 520 24.33 0.87 22.34
N SER A 521 24.28 2.19 22.53
CA SER A 521 23.05 2.97 22.73
C SER A 521 22.13 2.89 21.51
N VAL A 522 21.15 1.99 21.56
CA VAL A 522 19.98 2.01 20.66
C VAL A 522 19.28 3.35 20.84
N LYS A 523 19.04 4.04 19.72
CA LYS A 523 18.39 5.35 19.67
C LYS A 523 17.08 5.25 18.90
N ILE A 524 16.15 6.13 19.21
CA ILE A 524 14.92 6.35 18.47
C ILE A 524 15.14 7.58 17.59
N ILE A 525 14.92 7.44 16.29
CA ILE A 525 15.16 8.48 15.29
C ILE A 525 13.80 8.96 14.78
N CYS A 526 13.49 10.21 15.07
CA CYS A 526 12.31 10.89 14.55
C CYS A 526 12.67 11.60 13.25
N ILE A 527 12.15 11.12 12.12
CA ILE A 527 12.34 11.75 10.83
C ILE A 527 11.13 12.65 10.54
N LEU A 528 11.38 13.94 10.34
CA LEU A 528 10.36 14.93 9.98
C LEU A 528 10.66 15.50 8.58
N ASP A 529 9.86 15.16 7.57
CA ASP A 529 9.97 15.76 6.25
C ASP A 529 9.14 17.05 6.15
N GLU A 530 9.52 17.90 5.20
CA GLU A 530 8.94 19.22 4.93
C GLU A 530 8.74 20.07 6.20
N ILE A 531 9.82 20.29 6.93
CA ILE A 531 9.86 21.07 8.20
C ILE A 531 9.33 22.51 8.07
N ALA A 532 9.17 23.01 6.84
CA ALA A 532 8.52 24.28 6.57
C ALA A 532 7.02 24.27 6.97
N ALA A 533 6.33 23.14 6.83
CA ALA A 533 4.93 22.98 7.21
C ALA A 533 4.72 23.14 8.74
N LEU A 534 5.76 22.89 9.55
CA LEU A 534 5.70 23.08 11.00
C LEU A 534 5.31 24.52 11.40
N LYS A 535 5.60 25.53 10.58
CA LYS A 535 5.18 26.92 10.84
C LYS A 535 3.67 27.09 10.89
N ASN A 536 2.93 26.29 10.13
CA ASN A 536 1.46 26.33 10.11
C ASN A 536 0.85 25.41 11.17
N LEU A 537 1.63 24.46 11.70
CA LEU A 537 1.19 23.47 12.69
C LEU A 537 1.60 23.84 14.11
N ALA A 538 2.61 24.68 14.32
CA ALA A 538 3.20 24.91 15.62
C ALA A 538 3.14 26.39 16.03
N ASP A 539 2.72 26.60 17.27
CA ASP A 539 2.95 27.86 17.99
C ASP A 539 4.28 27.81 18.74
N ASN A 540 4.67 28.94 19.36
CA ASN A 540 5.91 29.02 20.15
C ASN A 540 5.97 27.99 21.30
N SER A 541 4.81 27.54 21.79
CA SER A 541 4.73 26.54 22.86
C SER A 541 5.18 25.18 22.34
N LEU A 542 4.75 24.78 21.15
CA LEU A 542 5.12 23.52 20.52
C LEU A 542 6.60 23.49 20.09
N TYR A 543 7.13 24.59 19.56
CA TYR A 543 8.57 24.69 19.29
C TYR A 543 9.42 24.50 20.56
N SER A 544 9.02 25.15 21.65
CA SER A 544 9.71 25.03 22.94
C SER A 544 9.62 23.62 23.50
N LEU A 545 8.50 22.95 23.28
CA LEU A 545 8.23 21.58 23.69
C LEU A 545 9.11 20.59 22.93
N LEU A 546 9.09 20.60 21.60
CA LEU A 546 9.93 19.71 20.77
C LEU A 546 11.42 19.92 21.09
N ARG A 547 11.84 21.17 21.29
CA ARG A 547 13.21 21.49 21.74
C ARG A 547 13.51 20.87 23.10
N GLY A 548 12.61 21.05 24.07
CA GLY A 548 12.75 20.49 25.41
C GLY A 548 12.89 18.98 25.38
N VAL A 549 12.03 18.29 24.63
CA VAL A 549 12.11 16.83 24.45
C VAL A 549 13.46 16.43 23.88
N SER A 550 13.90 17.11 22.82
CA SER A 550 15.19 16.79 22.20
C SER A 550 16.35 16.97 23.19
N GLN A 551 16.39 18.07 23.93
CA GLN A 551 17.52 18.38 24.82
C GLN A 551 17.63 17.47 26.03
N HIS A 552 16.50 17.01 26.59
CA HIS A 552 16.49 16.15 27.78
C HIS A 552 16.65 14.66 27.43
N ASN A 553 16.46 14.27 26.16
CA ASN A 553 16.47 12.87 25.73
C ASN A 553 17.62 12.60 24.74
N PRO A 554 18.78 12.13 25.21
CA PRO A 554 19.93 11.84 24.35
C PRO A 554 19.72 10.66 23.38
N ASP A 555 18.79 9.77 23.72
CA ASP A 555 18.46 8.57 22.94
C ASP A 555 17.36 8.83 21.90
N LEU A 556 16.74 10.01 21.89
CA LEU A 556 15.81 10.44 20.84
C LEU A 556 16.53 11.42 19.92
N VAL A 557 16.67 11.15 18.64
CA VAL A 557 17.35 12.04 17.68
C VAL A 557 16.37 12.51 16.61
N PHE A 558 16.36 13.81 16.30
CA PHE A 558 15.56 14.35 15.21
C PHE A 558 16.39 14.47 13.93
N ILE A 559 15.83 14.01 12.82
CA ILE A 559 16.33 14.27 11.47
C ILE A 559 15.25 15.03 10.72
N VAL A 560 15.50 16.29 10.40
CA VAL A 560 14.54 17.16 9.69
C VAL A 560 15.01 17.40 8.26
N ALA A 561 14.09 17.58 7.31
CA ALA A 561 14.41 18.03 5.96
C ALA A 561 13.62 19.28 5.55
N GLY A 562 14.29 20.17 4.79
CA GLY A 562 13.64 21.37 4.27
C GLY A 562 14.52 22.21 3.32
N THR A 563 14.08 23.43 3.03
CA THR A 563 14.79 24.39 2.17
C THR A 563 15.72 25.33 2.96
N LEU A 564 16.69 25.96 2.29
CA LEU A 564 17.65 26.88 2.93
C LEU A 564 17.01 28.00 3.78
N GLN A 565 15.74 28.34 3.56
CA GLN A 565 15.04 29.45 4.24
C GLN A 565 14.68 29.17 5.72
N PHE A 566 14.83 27.94 6.23
CA PHE A 566 14.60 27.68 7.66
C PHE A 566 15.84 27.94 8.54
N SER A 567 17.06 27.98 7.98
CA SER A 567 18.27 28.31 8.75
C SER A 567 18.29 29.75 9.25
N ASP A 568 17.56 30.65 8.58
CA ASP A 568 17.48 32.08 8.93
C ASP A 568 16.35 32.40 9.92
N SER A 569 15.57 31.40 10.34
CA SER A 569 14.51 31.63 11.32
C SER A 569 15.09 31.79 12.72
N ALA A 570 14.82 32.92 13.37
CA ALA A 570 15.27 33.24 14.74
C ALA A 570 14.63 32.36 15.84
N LEU A 571 13.99 31.23 15.46
CA LEU A 571 13.26 30.37 16.37
C LEU A 571 14.23 29.40 17.07
N PRO A 572 14.22 29.33 18.41
CA PRO A 572 15.21 28.56 19.17
C PRO A 572 15.19 27.03 18.95
N PHE A 573 14.15 26.48 18.32
CA PHE A 573 14.10 25.05 17.97
C PHE A 573 15.09 24.71 16.86
N TYR A 574 15.25 25.57 15.85
CA TYR A 574 16.12 25.26 14.71
C TYR A 574 17.62 25.31 15.05
N SER A 575 18.00 25.96 16.16
CA SER A 575 19.40 26.09 16.58
C SER A 575 20.02 24.80 17.13
N ILE A 576 19.21 23.78 17.42
CA ILE A 576 19.73 22.48 17.90
C ILE A 576 20.21 21.57 16.76
N PHE A 577 19.87 21.89 15.52
CA PHE A 577 20.17 21.03 14.38
C PHE A 577 21.53 21.31 13.77
N THR A 578 22.27 20.24 13.50
CA THR A 578 23.51 20.25 12.71
C THR A 578 23.15 20.18 11.23
N PRO A 579 23.47 21.20 10.42
CA PRO A 579 23.11 21.20 9.01
C PRO A 579 23.99 20.24 8.19
N ILE A 580 23.33 19.48 7.32
CA ILE A 580 23.93 18.68 6.25
C ILE A 580 23.37 19.21 4.93
N HIS A 581 24.23 19.84 4.14
CA HIS A 581 23.84 20.43 2.87
C HIS A 581 23.85 19.38 1.75
N LEU A 582 22.69 19.17 1.13
CA LEU A 582 22.56 18.37 -0.09
C LEU A 582 22.77 19.26 -1.31
N GLY A 583 23.87 18.99 -2.01
CA GLY A 583 24.24 19.64 -3.27
C GLY A 583 23.90 18.79 -4.49
N GLN A 584 24.51 19.16 -5.62
CA GLN A 584 24.55 18.33 -6.83
C GLN A 584 25.21 16.98 -6.56
N LEU A 585 25.05 16.02 -7.47
CA LEU A 585 25.81 14.78 -7.40
C LEU A 585 27.26 15.03 -7.79
N GLU A 586 28.17 14.27 -7.18
CA GLU A 586 29.53 14.15 -7.69
C GLU A 586 29.51 13.57 -9.10
N ARG A 587 30.55 13.89 -9.89
CA ARG A 587 30.57 13.55 -11.32
C ARG A 587 30.44 12.04 -11.53
N GLU A 588 31.16 11.26 -10.76
CA GLU A 588 31.18 9.79 -10.83
C GLU A 588 29.80 9.21 -10.53
N ALA A 589 29.16 9.67 -9.46
CA ALA A 589 27.82 9.24 -9.08
C ALA A 589 26.74 9.66 -10.09
N ALA A 590 26.90 10.83 -10.73
CA ALA A 590 26.01 11.26 -11.79
C ALA A 590 26.15 10.37 -13.04
N ILE A 591 27.36 9.93 -13.37
CA ILE A 591 27.60 8.96 -14.45
C ILE A 591 26.99 7.60 -14.10
N GLU A 592 27.14 7.14 -12.85
CA GLU A 592 26.50 5.90 -12.39
C GLU A 592 24.99 5.98 -12.49
N LEU A 593 24.38 7.11 -12.11
CA LEU A 593 22.95 7.34 -12.29
C LEU A 593 22.55 7.21 -13.77
N ILE A 594 23.34 7.70 -14.73
CA ILE A 594 23.06 7.61 -16.18
C ILE A 594 23.27 6.20 -16.75
N THR A 595 24.16 5.39 -16.16
CA THR A 595 24.65 4.17 -16.82
C THR A 595 24.24 2.88 -16.11
N HIS A 596 24.14 2.90 -14.79
CA HIS A 596 23.84 1.72 -13.99
C HIS A 596 22.41 1.19 -14.21
N PRO A 597 21.34 2.03 -14.22
CA PRO A 597 19.98 1.53 -14.36
C PRO A 597 19.70 0.83 -15.69
N VAL A 598 20.45 1.17 -16.74
CA VAL A 598 20.31 0.62 -18.10
C VAL A 598 21.42 -0.37 -18.48
N LYS A 599 22.29 -0.73 -17.53
CA LYS A 599 23.49 -1.53 -17.79
C LYS A 599 23.14 -2.83 -18.51
N GLY A 600 23.83 -3.08 -19.63
CA GLY A 600 23.62 -4.26 -20.46
C GLY A 600 22.42 -4.19 -21.41
N LYS A 601 21.64 -3.10 -21.39
CA LYS A 601 20.49 -2.88 -22.29
C LYS A 601 20.70 -1.67 -23.21
N ILE A 602 21.07 -0.53 -22.65
CA ILE A 602 21.31 0.73 -23.38
C ILE A 602 22.71 1.25 -23.03
N THR A 603 23.38 1.82 -24.01
CA THR A 603 24.71 2.43 -23.89
C THR A 603 24.63 3.91 -24.22
N TYR A 604 25.16 4.77 -23.34
CA TYR A 604 25.30 6.19 -23.63
C TYR A 604 26.72 6.45 -24.17
N THR A 605 26.83 7.26 -25.22
CA THR A 605 28.14 7.76 -25.67
C THR A 605 28.77 8.67 -24.62
N ASN A 606 30.10 8.78 -24.62
CA ASN A 606 30.79 9.69 -23.72
C ASN A 606 30.34 11.13 -23.95
N GLU A 607 30.15 11.53 -25.21
CA GLU A 607 29.67 12.85 -25.58
C GLU A 607 28.24 13.11 -25.06
N ALA A 608 27.35 12.12 -25.15
CA ALA A 608 25.98 12.21 -24.60
C ALA A 608 26.00 12.33 -23.07
N ILE A 609 26.84 11.55 -22.39
CA ILE A 609 27.02 11.64 -20.93
C ILE A 609 27.49 13.03 -20.54
N GLU A 610 28.52 13.56 -21.18
CA GLU A 610 29.02 14.91 -20.90
C GLU A 610 27.94 15.97 -21.16
N HIS A 611 27.15 15.83 -22.23
CA HIS A 611 26.06 16.75 -22.50
C HIS A 611 24.97 16.71 -21.41
N LEU A 612 24.56 15.51 -20.97
CA LEU A 612 23.60 15.33 -19.88
C LEU A 612 24.10 15.89 -18.54
N LEU A 613 25.38 15.71 -18.22
CA LEU A 613 25.99 16.24 -17.00
C LEU A 613 25.99 17.77 -17.00
N LEU A 614 26.33 18.39 -18.14
CA LEU A 614 26.34 19.84 -18.33
C LEU A 614 24.91 20.43 -18.26
N THR A 615 23.97 19.85 -19.02
CA THR A 615 22.58 20.34 -19.12
C THR A 615 21.83 20.19 -17.80
N SER A 616 21.96 19.03 -17.14
CA SER A 616 21.34 18.81 -15.82
C SER A 616 22.01 19.56 -14.68
N ARG A 617 23.23 20.08 -14.90
CA ARG A 617 24.14 20.57 -13.85
C ARG A 617 24.26 19.57 -12.70
N ARG A 618 24.27 18.26 -13.01
CA ARG A 618 24.33 17.14 -12.05
C ARG A 618 23.24 17.18 -10.96
N GLN A 619 22.09 17.78 -11.25
CA GLN A 619 20.94 17.74 -10.34
C GLN A 619 20.19 16.42 -10.53
N PRO A 620 20.04 15.57 -9.49
CA PRO A 620 19.47 14.23 -9.63
C PRO A 620 18.12 14.20 -10.36
N HIS A 621 17.19 15.09 -9.97
CA HIS A 621 15.85 15.14 -10.57
C HIS A 621 15.87 15.52 -12.05
N ILE A 622 16.66 16.52 -12.44
CA ILE A 622 16.77 16.94 -13.84
C ILE A 622 17.47 15.85 -14.64
N LEU A 623 18.54 15.28 -14.10
CA LEU A 623 19.31 14.23 -14.77
C LEU A 623 18.46 12.97 -15.01
N GLN A 624 17.71 12.51 -14.01
CA GLN A 624 16.74 11.42 -14.17
C GLN A 624 15.70 11.73 -15.24
N GLY A 625 15.15 12.95 -15.25
CA GLY A 625 14.17 13.37 -16.24
C GLY A 625 14.73 13.40 -17.67
N LEU A 626 15.95 13.91 -17.86
CA LEU A 626 16.61 13.89 -19.16
C LEU A 626 16.89 12.48 -19.63
N CYS A 627 17.42 11.60 -18.76
CA CYS A 627 17.67 10.20 -19.12
C CYS A 627 16.37 9.45 -19.45
N TYR A 628 15.30 9.72 -18.70
CA TYR A 628 13.97 9.21 -18.99
C TYR A 628 13.53 9.61 -20.41
N HIS A 629 13.67 10.89 -20.77
CA HIS A 629 13.29 11.36 -22.10
C HIS A 629 14.20 10.81 -23.21
N CYS A 630 15.50 10.65 -22.95
CA CYS A 630 16.44 10.04 -23.91
C CYS A 630 16.02 8.62 -24.27
N ILE A 631 15.68 7.79 -23.28
CA ILE A 631 15.18 6.43 -23.54
C ILE A 631 13.90 6.49 -24.37
N ARG A 632 12.97 7.38 -24.00
CA ARG A 632 11.69 7.51 -24.69
C ARG A 632 11.83 7.89 -26.17
N LEU A 633 12.83 8.72 -26.49
CA LEU A 633 13.13 9.18 -27.85
C LEU A 633 13.97 8.17 -28.64
N LEU A 634 14.63 7.23 -27.97
CA LEU A 634 15.50 6.24 -28.60
C LEU A 634 14.69 5.24 -29.44
N PRO A 635 14.93 5.10 -30.76
CA PRO A 635 14.23 4.13 -31.58
C PRO A 635 14.39 2.69 -31.05
N SER A 636 13.37 1.85 -31.16
CA SER A 636 13.39 0.46 -30.65
C SER A 636 14.49 -0.41 -31.28
N SER A 637 15.00 -0.05 -32.46
CA SER A 637 16.11 -0.72 -33.15
C SER A 637 17.50 -0.33 -32.64
N GLU A 638 17.60 0.73 -31.84
CA GLU A 638 18.86 1.30 -31.38
C GLU A 638 19.04 1.09 -29.89
N THR A 639 20.25 0.75 -29.46
CA THR A 639 20.60 0.57 -28.05
C THR A 639 21.65 1.59 -27.60
N LYS A 640 21.84 2.65 -28.38
CA LYS A 640 22.89 3.63 -28.19
C LYS A 640 22.30 5.04 -28.16
N VAL A 641 22.46 5.74 -27.03
CA VAL A 641 22.08 7.15 -26.89
C VAL A 641 23.28 8.03 -27.23
N ASP A 642 23.14 8.85 -28.25
CA ASP A 642 24.12 9.85 -28.66
C ASP A 642 23.64 11.28 -28.39
N VAL A 643 24.46 12.27 -28.76
CA VAL A 643 24.18 13.69 -28.54
C VAL A 643 22.99 14.20 -29.37
N GLN A 644 22.56 13.50 -30.42
CA GLN A 644 21.37 13.91 -31.19
C GLN A 644 20.08 13.50 -30.48
N VAL A 645 20.13 12.40 -29.72
CA VAL A 645 19.01 11.93 -28.89
C VAL A 645 18.86 12.76 -27.60
N VAL A 646 19.99 13.19 -27.01
CA VAL A 646 20.06 14.09 -25.84
C VAL A 646 19.68 15.51 -26.22
#